data_AF-A0A0F2NPY3-F1
#
_entry.id   AF-A0A0F2NPY3-F1
#
_cell.length_a   1.000
_cell.length_b   1.000
_cell.length_c   1.000
_cell.angle_alpha   90.00
_cell.angle_beta   90.00
_cell.angle_gamma   90.00
#
_symmetry.space_group_name_H-M   'P 1'
#
loop_
_entity.id
_entity.type
_entity.pdbx_description
1 polymer ?
#
loop_
_entity_poly.entity_id
_entity_poly.type
_entity_poly.pdbx_seq_one_letter_code
_entity_poly.pdbx_strand_id
1 'polypeptide(L)'
;MLPTLDAEQTSRYRRFRRLLEHNRTALTLQADLEQTYYDNRPFMPQMVEKKSRQLLLEVDGMVNALAGMNGRDYEPLSAILRTIERSLEHEWSGSDRQPADALALPLAHIGLDHMRLVGAKAANLAHIGSELHLPTPDGFAMTTTACRKFLSETGLSEEIDTLLAELVDDEPARLEAVSRRIGERIMATPLPAAIENALQAAAIVFAPEQRLAVRSSAIGEDGDISFAGQYSSFLNVAIPELAPAYRRVITSLYSPSALSYRMHHGLDDRETPMGVLVLAMVQPRYSGVLYTADPTGADCDSIRISAVAGLGDQLVGGEASPEQMIRLSKDTFALMEAKGWDGADEAPPEFLRKLADYALRMEELYRRPLDIEWAVDLSGQLFILQVRPLLIAAEEKSSDIEEVDYPGHPVLLQGGKCAAGGSVTGRVLLKTKIDIEGSVPPLESDTILVARTASTTLTPWVSKVRGIITDIGGTASHLASVAREFGVPALFDTRAATTTLKDGEVVTLWANRGRVYQGAVQELLQGARQVKRPIFDSPAHMRLQRLLDLISPLNLTDPNSVDFSPEKCRTLHDIIRYCHELSVRRMFNLGETIGRSRNAIRLNVNIPIMLYALDMGGGLSPGLTTCDEISAHDVVSVPFTALWRGFSYPGINWTSSIAVGAQDFMSLLAAGARPQDNSRLGGASYAILSGDYLNLSIRFGYHFATVHALCGEDLEHNYVTLSFAGGAGAYHGRSLRIQFLANILTRLGFETSIKGDLIEASLMRLDQPAMETALDQLGRLLGTSRLLDMALKTPEQVVALTESFFHGKYDFLEPEQPDAPNDFFLITGEWKTAGPETEPAILQDGSRFASSMSIGITHTMTRFMGKRYQEFLDNIEAYCYFPLIIAKESNMADGTAEVWVKPLAGVIDQAGGLAFAIRDWANYFVLRLNALENNVILFEFRNGKRFGLHSIETPVICDQWHHLRIEAEAQQIRAFLNDRQIMACQAERSLTGYLGVWTKADSVTLFKGLAMQPRGGQTRVLSVNSQ
;
A
#
# COMPACT_ATOMS: atom_id res chain seq x y z
N MET A 1 21.82 33.23 -30.46
CA MET A 1 21.06 33.48 -29.23
C MET A 1 20.00 32.40 -29.11
N LEU A 2 20.01 31.68 -27.98
CA LEU A 2 18.97 30.72 -27.65
C LEU A 2 17.67 31.49 -27.34
N PRO A 3 16.50 30.99 -27.78
CA PRO A 3 15.24 31.72 -27.68
C PRO A 3 14.69 31.72 -26.25
N THR A 4 14.41 32.91 -25.71
CA THR A 4 13.61 33.11 -24.49
C THR A 4 12.12 32.90 -24.78
N LEU A 5 11.37 32.38 -23.79
CA LEU A 5 9.95 31.98 -23.94
C LEU A 5 9.00 33.17 -24.15
N ASP A 6 7.98 33.02 -25.01
CA ASP A 6 6.92 34.01 -25.29
C ASP A 6 5.72 33.89 -24.29
N ALA A 7 4.83 34.88 -24.23
CA ALA A 7 3.65 34.94 -23.36
C ALA A 7 2.67 33.76 -23.57
N GLU A 8 2.54 33.28 -24.82
CA GLU A 8 1.76 32.08 -25.15
C GLU A 8 2.35 30.81 -24.52
N GLN A 9 3.68 30.69 -24.51
CA GLN A 9 4.38 29.55 -23.90
C GLN A 9 4.27 29.56 -22.37
N THR A 10 4.24 30.75 -21.76
CA THR A 10 3.99 30.92 -20.31
C THR A 10 2.59 30.43 -19.93
N SER A 11 1.57 30.75 -20.73
CA SER A 11 0.19 30.27 -20.51
C SER A 11 0.09 28.75 -20.66
N ARG A 12 0.71 28.18 -21.70
CA ARG A 12 0.77 26.74 -21.94
C ARG A 12 1.47 25.99 -20.80
N TYR A 13 2.56 26.56 -20.27
CA TYR A 13 3.28 26.02 -19.12
C TYR A 13 2.44 25.97 -17.84
N ARG A 14 1.66 27.03 -17.54
CA ARG A 14 0.73 27.01 -16.39
C ARG A 14 -0.32 25.90 -16.51
N ARG A 15 -0.86 25.68 -17.72
CA ARG A 15 -1.84 24.61 -17.98
C ARG A 15 -1.20 23.23 -17.85
N PHE A 16 0.04 23.07 -18.32
CA PHE A 16 0.83 21.85 -18.14
C PHE A 16 1.06 21.55 -16.66
N ARG A 17 1.45 22.54 -15.85
CA ARG A 17 1.63 22.38 -14.40
C ARG A 17 0.34 21.92 -13.71
N ARG A 18 -0.79 22.54 -14.05
CA ARG A 18 -2.11 22.13 -13.53
C ARG A 18 -2.48 20.69 -13.90
N LEU A 19 -2.15 20.26 -15.12
CA LEU A 19 -2.34 18.86 -15.55
C LEU A 19 -1.49 17.90 -14.72
N LEU A 20 -0.22 18.23 -14.44
CA LEU A 20 0.65 17.42 -13.60
C LEU A 20 0.14 17.33 -12.15
N GLU A 21 -0.41 18.41 -11.60
CA GLU A 21 -1.05 18.42 -10.27
C GLU A 21 -2.24 17.46 -10.22
N HIS A 22 -3.15 17.53 -11.20
CA HIS A 22 -4.28 16.60 -11.31
C HIS A 22 -3.82 15.14 -11.49
N ASN A 23 -2.80 14.90 -12.34
CA ASN A 23 -2.23 13.57 -12.56
C ASN A 23 -1.71 12.93 -11.26
N ARG A 24 -1.01 13.71 -10.43
CA ARG A 24 -0.48 13.24 -9.15
C ARG A 24 -1.59 12.83 -8.19
N THR A 25 -2.62 13.66 -8.06
CA THR A 25 -3.77 13.39 -7.18
C THR A 25 -4.57 12.18 -7.68
N ALA A 26 -4.76 12.05 -9.00
CA ALA A 26 -5.44 10.92 -9.60
C ALA A 26 -4.73 9.59 -9.33
N LEU A 27 -3.42 9.51 -9.56
CA LEU A 27 -2.64 8.29 -9.27
C LEU A 27 -2.64 7.94 -7.78
N THR A 28 -2.62 8.93 -6.89
CA THR A 28 -2.79 8.72 -5.45
C THR A 28 -4.13 8.06 -5.12
N LEU A 29 -5.24 8.61 -5.63
CA LEU A 29 -6.59 8.11 -5.33
C LEU A 29 -6.80 6.70 -5.91
N GLN A 30 -6.24 6.43 -7.09
CA GLN A 30 -6.24 5.08 -7.67
C GLN A 30 -5.48 4.09 -6.77
N ALA A 31 -4.27 4.42 -6.33
CA ALA A 31 -3.47 3.57 -5.45
C ALA A 31 -4.18 3.30 -4.11
N ASP A 32 -4.83 4.31 -3.53
CA ASP A 32 -5.61 4.15 -2.30
C ASP A 32 -6.78 3.16 -2.47
N LEU A 33 -7.47 3.20 -3.61
CA LEU A 33 -8.57 2.29 -3.93
C LEU A 33 -8.07 0.85 -4.14
N GLU A 34 -6.94 0.69 -4.85
CA GLU A 34 -6.26 -0.61 -5.02
C GLU A 34 -5.79 -1.16 -3.67
N GLN A 35 -5.18 -0.33 -2.82
CA GLN A 35 -4.76 -0.73 -1.49
C GLN A 35 -5.95 -1.17 -0.63
N THR A 36 -7.08 -0.43 -0.68
CA THR A 36 -8.31 -0.83 0.04
C THR A 36 -8.78 -2.22 -0.38
N TYR A 37 -8.63 -2.58 -1.65
CA TYR A 37 -8.94 -3.91 -2.16
C TYR A 37 -7.94 -4.98 -1.68
N TYR A 38 -6.63 -4.72 -1.76
CA TYR A 38 -5.60 -5.72 -1.44
C TYR A 38 -5.30 -5.88 0.07
N ASP A 39 -5.46 -4.83 0.88
CA ASP A 39 -5.17 -4.85 2.33
C ASP A 39 -6.15 -5.73 3.11
N ASN A 40 -7.26 -6.14 2.50
CA ASN A 40 -8.25 -7.05 3.07
C ASN A 40 -8.79 -6.57 4.43
N ARG A 41 -8.87 -5.24 4.61
CA ARG A 41 -9.42 -4.59 5.80
C ARG A 41 -10.91 -4.28 5.59
N PRO A 42 -11.73 -4.30 6.66
CA PRO A 42 -13.09 -3.77 6.62
C PRO A 42 -13.10 -2.33 6.09
N PHE A 43 -14.05 -1.99 5.23
CA PHE A 43 -14.20 -0.64 4.68
C PHE A 43 -15.67 -0.27 4.46
N MET A 44 -15.99 1.02 4.50
CA MET A 44 -17.33 1.52 4.18
C MET A 44 -17.48 1.73 2.66
N PRO A 45 -18.56 1.26 2.02
CA PRO A 45 -18.83 1.53 0.60
C PRO A 45 -18.83 3.02 0.24
N GLN A 46 -19.34 3.88 1.13
CA GLN A 46 -19.39 5.34 0.94
C GLN A 46 -17.99 5.97 0.82
N MET A 47 -16.98 5.42 1.50
CA MET A 47 -15.59 5.88 1.35
C MET A 47 -15.07 5.58 -0.07
N VAL A 48 -15.34 4.37 -0.58
CA VAL A 48 -14.96 3.98 -1.94
C VAL A 48 -15.67 4.85 -2.97
N GLU A 49 -16.96 5.10 -2.80
CA GLU A 49 -17.72 6.03 -3.64
C GLU A 49 -17.11 7.44 -3.62
N LYS A 50 -16.83 7.99 -2.44
CA LYS A 50 -16.23 9.33 -2.31
C LYS A 50 -14.87 9.43 -3.03
N LYS A 51 -13.98 8.46 -2.83
CA LYS A 51 -12.65 8.44 -3.46
C LYS A 51 -12.74 8.28 -4.99
N SER A 52 -13.64 7.43 -5.48
CA SER A 52 -13.83 7.22 -6.91
C SER A 52 -14.47 8.43 -7.60
N ARG A 53 -15.40 9.14 -6.95
CA ARG A 53 -15.90 10.45 -7.41
C ARG A 53 -14.80 11.51 -7.46
N GLN A 54 -13.94 11.57 -6.43
CA GLN A 54 -12.81 12.49 -6.43
C GLN A 54 -11.83 12.17 -7.56
N LEU A 55 -11.56 10.89 -7.82
CA LEU A 55 -10.71 10.47 -8.92
C LEU A 55 -11.26 10.96 -10.28
N LEU A 56 -12.57 10.83 -10.52
CA LEU A 56 -13.19 11.35 -11.75
C LEU A 56 -13.01 12.86 -11.91
N LEU A 57 -13.15 13.64 -10.84
CA LEU A 57 -12.92 15.09 -10.86
C LEU A 57 -11.47 15.43 -11.25
N GLU A 58 -10.50 14.70 -10.72
CA GLU A 58 -9.08 14.90 -11.09
C GLU A 58 -8.83 14.52 -12.54
N VAL A 59 -9.39 13.41 -13.02
CA VAL A 59 -9.27 12.97 -14.43
C VAL A 59 -9.94 13.96 -15.38
N ASP A 60 -11.12 14.48 -15.05
CA ASP A 60 -11.78 15.55 -15.81
C ASP A 60 -10.92 16.83 -15.84
N GLY A 61 -10.31 17.18 -14.70
CA GLY A 61 -9.33 18.25 -14.59
C GLY A 61 -8.14 18.09 -15.55
N MET A 62 -7.62 16.87 -15.72
CA MET A 62 -6.57 16.57 -16.69
C MET A 62 -7.04 16.76 -18.14
N VAL A 63 -8.23 16.25 -18.49
CA VAL A 63 -8.81 16.38 -19.84
C VAL A 63 -9.01 17.85 -20.18
N ASN A 64 -9.55 18.65 -19.25
CA ASN A 64 -9.75 20.09 -19.41
C ASN A 64 -8.44 20.87 -19.54
N ALA A 65 -7.43 20.54 -18.72
CA ALA A 65 -6.11 21.17 -18.81
C ALA A 65 -5.44 20.88 -20.17
N LEU A 66 -5.56 19.65 -20.67
CA LEU A 66 -5.04 19.22 -21.97
C LEU A 66 -5.76 19.89 -23.15
N ALA A 67 -7.09 19.98 -23.10
CA ALA A 67 -7.88 20.72 -24.09
C ALA A 67 -7.46 22.20 -24.13
N GLY A 68 -7.26 22.80 -22.96
CA GLY A 68 -6.70 24.12 -22.81
C GLY A 68 -5.32 24.29 -23.46
N MET A 69 -4.43 23.29 -23.38
CA MET A 69 -3.12 23.38 -24.04
C MET A 69 -3.21 23.39 -25.57
N ASN A 70 -4.29 22.85 -26.16
CA ASN A 70 -4.49 22.72 -27.60
C ASN A 70 -5.40 23.79 -28.23
N GLY A 71 -6.04 24.64 -27.41
CA GLY A 71 -7.01 25.64 -27.90
C GLY A 71 -8.24 25.03 -28.58
N ARG A 72 -8.53 23.75 -28.33
CA ARG A 72 -9.69 22.99 -28.83
C ARG A 72 -10.16 22.00 -27.77
N ASP A 73 -11.47 21.77 -27.73
CA ASP A 73 -12.07 20.73 -26.90
C ASP A 73 -11.68 19.33 -27.41
N TYR A 74 -11.26 18.44 -26.49
CA TYR A 74 -11.00 17.03 -26.79
C TYR A 74 -12.27 16.20 -26.59
N GLU A 75 -13.24 16.42 -27.48
CA GLU A 75 -14.57 15.81 -27.43
C GLU A 75 -14.56 14.27 -27.30
N PRO A 76 -13.66 13.51 -27.96
CA PRO A 76 -13.59 12.05 -27.80
C PRO A 76 -13.24 11.58 -26.37
N LEU A 77 -12.28 12.23 -25.70
CA LEU A 77 -11.91 11.88 -24.32
C LEU A 77 -13.03 12.19 -23.35
N SER A 78 -13.66 13.36 -23.49
CA SER A 78 -14.80 13.75 -22.65
C SER A 78 -16.02 12.84 -22.85
N ALA A 79 -16.20 12.25 -24.04
CA ALA A 79 -17.27 11.28 -24.30
C ALA A 79 -17.00 9.92 -23.62
N ILE A 80 -15.74 9.46 -23.65
CA ILE A 80 -15.32 8.22 -22.99
C ILE A 80 -15.40 8.37 -21.47
N LEU A 81 -14.90 9.49 -20.92
CA LEU A 81 -14.99 9.79 -19.50
C LEU A 81 -16.44 9.74 -18.99
N ARG A 82 -17.38 10.37 -19.72
CA ARG A 82 -18.83 10.33 -19.42
C ARG A 82 -19.46 8.93 -19.54
N THR A 83 -18.84 8.02 -20.28
CA THR A 83 -19.29 6.63 -20.40
C THR A 83 -18.81 5.79 -19.22
N ILE A 84 -17.56 6.00 -18.80
CA ILE A 84 -17.00 5.39 -17.59
C ILE A 84 -17.74 5.92 -16.35
N GLU A 85 -17.97 7.22 -16.26
CA GLU A 85 -18.72 7.87 -15.17
C GLU A 85 -20.10 7.24 -14.98
N ARG A 86 -20.91 7.09 -16.04
CA ARG A 86 -22.21 6.40 -15.95
C ARG A 86 -22.13 4.95 -15.48
N SER A 87 -21.04 4.25 -15.84
CA SER A 87 -20.81 2.87 -15.42
C SER A 87 -20.45 2.80 -13.93
N LEU A 88 -19.63 3.74 -13.45
CA LEU A 88 -19.29 3.89 -12.04
C LEU A 88 -20.52 4.29 -11.20
N GLU A 89 -21.36 5.21 -11.70
CA GLU A 89 -22.62 5.60 -11.05
C GLU A 89 -23.59 4.42 -10.88
N HIS A 90 -23.63 3.51 -11.86
CA HIS A 90 -24.44 2.30 -11.76
C HIS A 90 -23.95 1.37 -10.64
N GLU A 91 -22.63 1.27 -10.44
CA GLU A 91 -22.05 0.47 -9.37
C GLU A 91 -22.23 1.12 -7.98
N TRP A 92 -22.23 2.46 -7.88
CA TRP A 92 -22.45 3.17 -6.61
C TRP A 92 -23.91 3.18 -6.15
N SER A 93 -24.87 3.24 -7.08
CA SER A 93 -26.29 3.44 -6.76
C SER A 93 -26.96 2.24 -6.08
N GLY A 94 -26.32 1.06 -6.07
CA GLY A 94 -26.90 -0.16 -5.51
C GLY A 94 -28.14 -0.62 -6.29
N SER A 95 -28.51 -1.89 -6.17
CA SER A 95 -29.72 -2.41 -6.83
C SER A 95 -30.99 -1.94 -6.12
N ASP A 96 -31.40 -0.70 -6.33
CA ASP A 96 -32.66 -0.17 -5.77
C ASP A 96 -33.87 -0.67 -6.58
N ARG A 97 -34.38 -1.86 -6.22
CA ARG A 97 -35.69 -2.33 -6.71
C ARG A 97 -36.77 -1.83 -5.75
N GLN A 98 -37.56 -0.86 -6.20
CA GLN A 98 -38.69 -0.29 -5.45
C GLN A 98 -39.71 -1.38 -5.04
N PRO A 99 -39.93 -1.61 -3.74
CA PRO A 99 -41.17 -2.21 -3.26
C PRO A 99 -42.21 -1.12 -2.97
N ALA A 100 -43.49 -1.52 -2.89
CA ALA A 100 -44.69 -0.69 -2.90
C ALA A 100 -44.67 0.64 -2.08
N ASP A 101 -45.50 1.60 -2.53
CA ASP A 101 -45.63 2.97 -1.98
C ASP A 101 -46.18 3.08 -0.53
N ALA A 102 -46.60 1.97 0.07
CA ALA A 102 -47.22 1.98 1.40
C ALA A 102 -46.22 2.38 2.49
N LEU A 103 -46.57 3.37 3.32
CA LEU A 103 -45.73 3.83 4.45
C LEU A 103 -45.91 2.99 5.71
N ALA A 104 -47.09 2.40 5.90
CA ALA A 104 -47.43 1.54 7.02
C ALA A 104 -48.29 0.36 6.55
N LEU A 105 -48.05 -0.83 7.10
CA LEU A 105 -48.79 -2.05 6.79
C LEU A 105 -49.27 -2.74 8.08
N PRO A 106 -50.57 -3.06 8.20
CA PRO A 106 -51.08 -3.90 9.29
C PRO A 106 -50.43 -5.28 9.30
N LEU A 107 -50.14 -5.85 10.48
CA LEU A 107 -49.57 -7.20 10.59
C LEU A 107 -50.43 -8.27 9.89
N ALA A 108 -51.75 -8.16 9.95
CA ALA A 108 -52.67 -9.09 9.29
C ALA A 108 -52.54 -9.10 7.75
N HIS A 109 -51.95 -8.07 7.15
CA HIS A 109 -51.76 -7.96 5.70
C HIS A 109 -50.31 -8.20 5.27
N ILE A 110 -49.42 -8.57 6.20
CA ILE A 110 -48.01 -8.85 5.91
C ILE A 110 -47.84 -10.34 5.59
N GLY A 111 -47.30 -10.63 4.41
CA GLY A 111 -46.86 -11.96 4.00
C GLY A 111 -45.34 -12.08 3.93
N LEU A 112 -44.82 -13.29 3.67
CA LEU A 112 -43.38 -13.52 3.52
C LEU A 112 -42.77 -12.76 2.33
N ASP A 113 -43.56 -12.48 1.30
CA ASP A 113 -43.20 -11.66 0.14
C ASP A 113 -42.91 -10.20 0.53
N HIS A 114 -43.50 -9.72 1.62
CA HIS A 114 -43.30 -8.38 2.16
C HIS A 114 -42.06 -8.25 3.05
N MET A 115 -41.27 -9.31 3.26
CA MET A 115 -40.09 -9.28 4.14
C MET A 115 -39.08 -8.19 3.77
N ARG A 116 -38.93 -7.86 2.48
CA ARG A 116 -38.09 -6.74 2.01
C ARG A 116 -38.68 -5.35 2.27
N LEU A 117 -39.97 -5.28 2.59
CA LEU A 117 -40.68 -4.03 2.84
C LEU A 117 -40.83 -3.74 4.34
N VAL A 118 -40.93 -4.76 5.18
CA VAL A 118 -41.18 -4.59 6.63
C VAL A 118 -40.06 -5.16 7.53
N GLY A 119 -39.08 -5.84 6.93
CA GLY A 119 -38.01 -6.54 7.63
C GLY A 119 -38.41 -7.90 8.19
N ALA A 120 -37.42 -8.62 8.73
CA ALA A 120 -37.57 -10.02 9.10
C ALA A 120 -38.50 -10.23 10.31
N LYS A 121 -38.36 -9.41 11.36
CA LYS A 121 -39.16 -9.53 12.60
C LYS A 121 -40.64 -9.37 12.35
N ALA A 122 -41.02 -8.30 11.65
CA ALA A 122 -42.42 -8.05 11.31
C ALA A 122 -43.00 -9.15 10.40
N ALA A 123 -42.23 -9.61 9.40
CA ALA A 123 -42.67 -10.66 8.49
C ALA A 123 -42.83 -12.01 9.19
N ASN A 124 -41.87 -12.41 10.04
CA ASN A 124 -41.91 -13.68 10.77
C ASN A 124 -43.07 -13.69 11.78
N LEU A 125 -43.30 -12.58 12.49
CA LEU A 125 -44.41 -12.46 13.43
C LEU A 125 -45.77 -12.50 12.72
N ALA A 126 -45.92 -11.79 11.60
CA ALA A 126 -47.12 -11.85 10.78
C ALA A 126 -47.37 -13.26 10.22
N HIS A 127 -46.31 -13.94 9.77
CA HIS A 127 -46.39 -15.28 9.19
C HIS A 127 -46.89 -16.33 10.19
N ILE A 128 -46.43 -16.30 11.45
CA ILE A 128 -46.95 -17.24 12.46
C ILE A 128 -48.39 -16.92 12.88
N GLY A 129 -48.78 -15.65 12.89
CA GLY A 129 -50.15 -15.24 13.18
C GLY A 129 -51.12 -15.66 12.08
N SER A 130 -50.71 -15.56 10.81
CA SER A 130 -51.57 -15.90 9.67
C SER A 130 -51.62 -17.40 9.37
N GLU A 131 -50.49 -18.11 9.36
CA GLU A 131 -50.43 -19.53 9.00
C GLU A 131 -50.75 -20.47 10.16
N LEU A 132 -50.24 -20.17 11.36
CA LEU A 132 -50.41 -21.04 12.53
C LEU A 132 -51.55 -20.58 13.45
N HIS A 133 -52.13 -19.41 13.19
CA HIS A 133 -53.17 -18.80 14.04
C HIS A 133 -52.74 -18.71 15.51
N LEU A 134 -51.44 -18.48 15.75
CA LEU A 134 -50.90 -18.33 17.10
C LEU A 134 -51.17 -16.92 17.63
N PRO A 135 -51.37 -16.76 18.96
CA PRO A 135 -51.62 -15.46 19.56
C PRO A 135 -50.38 -14.56 19.47
N THR A 136 -50.49 -13.52 18.65
CA THR A 136 -49.50 -12.43 18.53
C THR A 136 -50.16 -11.11 18.93
N PRO A 137 -49.43 -10.13 19.50
CA PRO A 137 -49.98 -8.81 19.75
C PRO A 137 -50.43 -8.12 18.45
N ASP A 138 -51.53 -7.38 18.52
CA ASP A 138 -51.98 -6.54 17.40
C ASP A 138 -50.95 -5.44 17.10
N GLY A 139 -50.82 -5.07 15.83
CA GLY A 139 -49.82 -4.09 15.43
C GLY A 139 -49.69 -3.88 13.93
N PHE A 140 -48.71 -3.06 13.58
CA PHE A 140 -48.38 -2.69 12.21
C PHE A 140 -46.87 -2.49 12.05
N ALA A 141 -46.38 -2.52 10.82
CA ALA A 141 -45.00 -2.20 10.49
C ALA A 141 -44.95 -0.92 9.65
N MET A 142 -44.12 0.04 10.06
CA MET A 142 -43.64 1.09 9.18
C MET A 142 -42.65 0.48 8.20
N THR A 143 -42.83 0.80 6.93
CA THR A 143 -42.08 0.16 5.85
C THR A 143 -40.68 0.75 5.68
N THR A 144 -39.80 0.01 5.02
CA THR A 144 -38.49 0.48 4.57
C THR A 144 -38.60 1.69 3.64
N THR A 145 -39.71 1.81 2.89
CA THR A 145 -40.06 3.00 2.10
C THR A 145 -40.25 4.24 2.97
N ALA A 146 -40.89 4.12 4.15
CA ALA A 146 -41.05 5.23 5.07
C ALA A 146 -39.70 5.70 5.65
N CYS A 147 -38.82 4.76 6.04
CA CYS A 147 -37.47 5.10 6.48
C CYS A 147 -36.69 5.82 5.38
N ARG A 148 -36.74 5.30 4.14
CA ARG A 148 -36.06 5.90 2.99
C ARG A 148 -36.55 7.32 2.70
N LYS A 149 -37.88 7.51 2.62
CA LYS A 149 -38.47 8.85 2.40
C LYS A 149 -38.10 9.83 3.50
N PHE A 150 -38.08 9.40 4.75
CA PHE A 150 -37.60 10.23 5.85
C PHE A 150 -36.15 10.68 5.60
N LEU A 151 -35.23 9.77 5.29
CA LEU A 151 -33.82 10.12 5.08
C LEU A 151 -33.59 10.98 3.83
N SER A 152 -34.31 10.72 2.73
CA SER A 152 -34.12 11.42 1.46
C SER A 152 -34.82 12.78 1.40
N GLU A 153 -36.08 12.88 1.84
CA GLU A 153 -36.86 14.14 1.73
C GLU A 153 -36.35 15.23 2.69
N THR A 154 -35.67 14.84 3.77
CA THR A 154 -35.09 15.79 4.73
C THR A 154 -33.62 16.11 4.46
N GLY A 155 -33.01 15.55 3.41
CA GLY A 155 -31.58 15.72 3.10
C GLY A 155 -30.62 14.99 4.06
N LEU A 156 -31.13 14.15 4.96
CA LEU A 156 -30.30 13.42 5.92
C LEU A 156 -29.39 12.39 5.24
N SER A 157 -29.81 11.84 4.10
CA SER A 157 -29.02 10.84 3.36
C SER A 157 -27.62 11.36 3.01
N GLU A 158 -27.52 12.53 2.38
CA GLU A 158 -26.22 13.10 1.96
C GLU A 158 -25.32 13.44 3.16
N GLU A 159 -25.92 13.92 4.25
CA GLU A 159 -25.19 14.21 5.49
C GLU A 159 -24.65 12.93 6.13
N ILE A 160 -25.47 11.88 6.19
CA ILE A 160 -25.08 10.58 6.72
C ILE A 160 -23.97 9.98 5.86
N ASP A 161 -24.11 9.97 4.53
CA ASP A 161 -23.09 9.46 3.62
C ASP A 161 -21.74 10.17 3.80
N THR A 162 -21.77 11.49 4.02
CA THR A 162 -20.57 12.28 4.31
C THR A 162 -19.89 11.84 5.60
N LEU A 163 -20.68 11.61 6.67
CA LEU A 163 -20.19 11.16 7.97
C LEU A 163 -19.66 9.73 7.92
N LEU A 164 -20.36 8.83 7.21
CA LEU A 164 -19.93 7.44 7.03
C LEU A 164 -18.63 7.34 6.21
N ALA A 165 -18.42 8.24 5.24
CA ALA A 165 -17.18 8.29 4.48
C ALA A 165 -15.95 8.75 5.28
N GLU A 166 -16.12 9.24 6.51
CA GLU A 166 -15.01 9.51 7.45
C GLU A 166 -14.46 8.21 8.08
N LEU A 167 -15.22 7.10 8.02
CA LEU A 167 -14.83 5.80 8.58
C LEU A 167 -13.91 5.03 7.63
N VAL A 168 -12.60 5.23 7.79
CA VAL A 168 -11.55 4.50 7.05
C VAL A 168 -11.10 3.21 7.72
N ASP A 169 -11.44 3.02 8.99
CA ASP A 169 -11.14 1.84 9.81
C ASP A 169 -12.27 1.62 10.83
N ASP A 170 -12.24 0.48 11.54
CA ASP A 170 -13.22 0.10 12.55
C ASP A 170 -12.82 0.61 13.95
N GLU A 171 -12.07 1.73 14.06
CA GLU A 171 -11.62 2.29 15.34
C GLU A 171 -12.83 2.66 16.24
N PRO A 172 -12.95 2.10 17.46
CA PRO A 172 -14.15 2.27 18.29
C PRO A 172 -14.46 3.73 18.62
N ALA A 173 -13.43 4.55 18.92
CA ALA A 173 -13.61 5.97 19.20
C ALA A 173 -14.17 6.74 18.00
N ARG A 174 -13.75 6.38 16.77
CA ARG A 174 -14.24 7.01 15.55
C ARG A 174 -15.66 6.57 15.22
N LEU A 175 -15.95 5.27 15.36
CA LEU A 175 -17.30 4.72 15.23
C LEU A 175 -18.27 5.39 16.20
N GLU A 176 -17.89 5.57 17.46
CA GLU A 176 -18.69 6.28 18.47
C GLU A 176 -18.91 7.75 18.11
N ALA A 177 -17.86 8.45 17.68
CA ALA A 177 -17.96 9.87 17.30
C ALA A 177 -18.90 10.08 16.10
N VAL A 178 -18.77 9.25 15.05
CA VAL A 178 -19.61 9.29 13.85
C VAL A 178 -21.05 8.87 14.19
N SER A 179 -21.23 7.78 14.94
CA SER A 179 -22.54 7.31 15.41
C SER A 179 -23.30 8.40 16.18
N ARG A 180 -22.63 9.07 17.13
CA ARG A 180 -23.23 10.16 17.91
C ARG A 180 -23.66 11.33 17.03
N ARG A 181 -22.80 11.77 16.10
CA ARG A 181 -23.13 12.86 15.15
C ARG A 181 -24.33 12.50 14.30
N ILE A 182 -24.38 11.29 13.73
CA ILE A 182 -25.53 10.83 12.93
C ILE A 182 -26.81 10.80 13.79
N GLY A 183 -26.72 10.26 15.01
CA GLY A 183 -27.86 10.19 15.92
C GLY A 183 -28.40 11.55 16.32
N GLU A 184 -27.54 12.52 16.62
CA GLU A 184 -27.92 13.92 16.90
C GLU A 184 -28.68 14.53 15.73
N ARG A 185 -28.24 14.30 14.47
CA ARG A 185 -28.92 14.81 13.26
C ARG A 185 -30.29 14.17 13.07
N ILE A 186 -30.39 12.85 13.15
CA ILE A 186 -31.66 12.12 13.00
C ILE A 186 -32.68 12.57 14.04
N MET A 187 -32.25 12.75 15.30
CA MET A 187 -33.16 13.15 16.38
C MET A 187 -33.62 14.61 16.27
N ALA A 188 -32.78 15.50 15.74
CA ALA A 188 -33.11 16.92 15.53
C ALA A 188 -34.10 17.12 14.36
N THR A 189 -34.05 16.26 13.35
CA THR A 189 -34.88 16.40 12.13
C THR A 189 -36.32 15.93 12.36
N PRO A 190 -37.35 16.77 12.12
CA PRO A 190 -38.76 16.37 12.25
C PRO A 190 -39.17 15.36 11.16
N LEU A 191 -40.17 14.53 11.45
CA LEU A 191 -40.71 13.61 10.45
C LEU A 191 -41.53 14.37 9.39
N PRO A 192 -41.43 14.00 8.10
CA PRO A 192 -42.37 14.46 7.08
C PRO A 192 -43.82 14.16 7.49
N ALA A 193 -44.72 15.13 7.25
CA ALA A 193 -46.11 15.04 7.70
C ALA A 193 -46.83 13.77 7.21
N ALA A 194 -46.51 13.27 6.01
CA ALA A 194 -47.10 12.03 5.50
C ALA A 194 -46.72 10.80 6.34
N ILE A 195 -45.47 10.72 6.81
CA ILE A 195 -44.97 9.61 7.64
C ILE A 195 -45.54 9.73 9.06
N GLU A 196 -45.54 10.92 9.63
CA GLU A 196 -46.09 11.16 10.97
C GLU A 196 -47.60 10.85 11.01
N ASN A 197 -48.36 11.31 10.02
CA ASN A 197 -49.79 11.00 9.91
C ASN A 197 -50.04 9.50 9.73
N ALA A 198 -49.25 8.80 8.90
CA ALA A 198 -49.38 7.36 8.72
C ALA A 198 -49.10 6.60 10.02
N LEU A 199 -48.05 6.99 10.75
CA LEU A 199 -47.67 6.40 12.03
C LEU A 199 -48.75 6.60 13.10
N GLN A 200 -49.28 7.83 13.23
CA GLN A 200 -50.35 8.14 14.19
C GLN A 200 -51.67 7.47 13.82
N ALA A 201 -52.08 7.52 12.55
CA ALA A 201 -53.33 6.91 12.10
C ALA A 201 -53.33 5.40 12.33
N ALA A 202 -52.24 4.72 12.01
CA ALA A 202 -52.11 3.29 12.29
C ALA A 202 -52.15 3.00 13.80
N ALA A 203 -51.42 3.77 14.63
CA ALA A 203 -51.43 3.60 16.07
C ALA A 203 -52.82 3.78 16.70
N ILE A 204 -53.60 4.77 16.25
CA ILE A 204 -54.97 5.01 16.75
C ILE A 204 -55.90 3.83 16.40
N VAL A 205 -55.74 3.24 15.22
CA VAL A 205 -56.57 2.10 14.78
C VAL A 205 -56.29 0.84 15.61
N PHE A 206 -55.02 0.55 15.89
CA PHE A 206 -54.63 -0.72 16.52
C PHE A 206 -54.49 -0.66 18.04
N ALA A 207 -54.23 0.51 18.62
CA ALA A 207 -53.96 0.66 20.04
C ALA A 207 -54.39 2.04 20.60
N PRO A 208 -55.69 2.43 20.47
CA PRO A 208 -56.15 3.78 20.81
C PRO A 208 -55.93 4.19 22.28
N GLU A 209 -55.96 3.23 23.20
CA GLU A 209 -55.79 3.46 24.65
C GLU A 209 -54.63 2.65 25.28
N GLN A 210 -53.87 1.92 24.46
CA GLN A 210 -52.80 1.05 24.94
C GLN A 210 -51.42 1.71 24.75
N ARG A 211 -50.48 1.35 25.63
CA ARG A 211 -49.06 1.61 25.38
C ARG A 211 -48.57 0.75 24.22
N LEU A 212 -47.52 1.19 23.55
CA LEU A 212 -46.96 0.54 22.37
C LEU A 212 -45.52 0.07 22.62
N ALA A 213 -45.13 -1.01 21.96
CA ALA A 213 -43.74 -1.44 21.81
C ALA A 213 -43.27 -1.10 20.39
N VAL A 214 -42.24 -0.27 20.27
CA VAL A 214 -41.65 0.16 18.99
C VAL A 214 -40.31 -0.55 18.83
N ARG A 215 -40.23 -1.49 17.88
CA ARG A 215 -39.10 -2.41 17.69
C ARG A 215 -38.47 -2.22 16.31
N SER A 216 -37.16 -2.41 16.22
CA SER A 216 -36.47 -2.54 14.94
C SER A 216 -36.96 -3.78 14.19
N SER A 217 -36.99 -3.68 12.87
CA SER A 217 -37.24 -4.78 11.95
C SER A 217 -36.49 -4.46 10.66
N ALA A 218 -35.17 -4.48 10.69
CA ALA A 218 -34.32 -4.22 9.53
C ALA A 218 -34.31 -5.41 8.56
N ILE A 219 -34.04 -5.16 7.28
CA ILE A 219 -33.75 -6.24 6.33
C ILE A 219 -32.45 -6.92 6.74
N GLY A 220 -32.49 -8.25 6.86
CA GLY A 220 -31.35 -9.06 7.27
C GLY A 220 -31.16 -9.16 8.79
N GLU A 221 -32.02 -8.56 9.62
CA GLU A 221 -31.86 -8.62 11.09
C GLU A 221 -31.89 -10.05 11.66
N ASP A 222 -32.67 -10.96 11.04
CA ASP A 222 -32.82 -12.37 11.44
C ASP A 222 -32.34 -13.38 10.36
N GLY A 223 -31.35 -13.01 9.52
CA GLY A 223 -30.75 -13.88 8.49
C GLY A 223 -29.48 -14.62 8.93
N ASP A 224 -28.77 -15.27 7.98
CA ASP A 224 -27.44 -15.92 8.22
C ASP A 224 -26.33 -14.92 8.61
N ILE A 225 -26.62 -13.63 8.41
CA ILE A 225 -25.90 -12.41 8.77
C ILE A 225 -26.84 -11.74 9.77
N SER A 226 -26.62 -11.85 11.08
CA SER A 226 -27.59 -11.41 12.09
C SER A 226 -27.16 -10.07 12.71
N PHE A 227 -27.92 -9.00 12.44
CA PHE A 227 -27.83 -7.74 13.22
C PHE A 227 -28.39 -7.87 14.64
N ALA A 228 -28.65 -9.10 15.08
CA ALA A 228 -29.44 -9.47 16.22
C ALA A 228 -29.04 -8.67 17.46
N GLY A 229 -29.95 -7.81 17.95
CA GLY A 229 -29.85 -7.04 19.21
C GLY A 229 -28.96 -5.80 19.20
N GLN A 230 -28.46 -5.39 18.03
CA GLN A 230 -27.72 -4.13 17.86
C GLN A 230 -28.64 -2.91 17.68
N TYR A 231 -29.93 -3.16 17.45
CA TYR A 231 -30.97 -2.16 17.23
C TYR A 231 -31.91 -2.02 18.42
N SER A 232 -32.38 -0.80 18.63
CA SER A 232 -33.10 -0.44 19.85
C SER A 232 -34.57 -0.83 19.77
N SER A 233 -35.10 -1.41 20.84
CA SER A 233 -36.53 -1.56 21.08
C SER A 233 -36.96 -0.64 22.22
N PHE A 234 -38.10 0.01 22.08
CA PHE A 234 -38.65 0.92 23.09
C PHE A 234 -40.01 0.40 23.55
N LEU A 235 -40.11 0.07 24.83
CA LEU A 235 -41.32 -0.45 25.45
C LEU A 235 -42.10 0.67 26.14
N ASN A 236 -43.41 0.46 26.35
CA ASN A 236 -44.31 1.38 27.05
C ASN A 236 -44.46 2.80 26.45
N VAL A 237 -44.36 2.93 25.12
CA VAL A 237 -44.43 4.21 24.40
C VAL A 237 -45.90 4.69 24.30
N ALA A 238 -46.19 5.96 24.62
CA ALA A 238 -47.49 6.55 24.34
C ALA A 238 -47.60 7.05 22.90
N ILE A 239 -48.83 7.18 22.36
CA ILE A 239 -49.05 7.69 21.00
C ILE A 239 -48.33 9.04 20.72
N PRO A 240 -48.35 10.05 21.62
CA PRO A 240 -47.61 11.30 21.40
C PRO A 240 -46.07 11.14 21.36
N GLU A 241 -45.55 10.04 21.90
CA GLU A 241 -44.12 9.73 21.98
C GLU A 241 -43.64 8.87 20.78
N LEU A 242 -44.55 8.49 19.86
CA LEU A 242 -44.23 7.60 18.74
C LEU A 242 -43.26 8.19 17.74
N ALA A 243 -43.41 9.46 17.36
CA ALA A 243 -42.50 10.10 16.41
C ALA A 243 -41.05 10.17 16.94
N PRO A 244 -40.82 10.58 18.21
CA PRO A 244 -39.51 10.42 18.86
C PRO A 244 -39.02 8.96 18.92
N ALA A 245 -39.88 8.01 19.30
CA ALA A 245 -39.50 6.60 19.39
C ALA A 245 -39.09 6.00 18.03
N TYR A 246 -39.83 6.32 16.97
CA TYR A 246 -39.53 5.92 15.59
C TYR A 246 -38.15 6.45 15.15
N ARG A 247 -37.86 7.74 15.38
CA ARG A 247 -36.54 8.31 15.08
C ARG A 247 -35.43 7.64 15.88
N ARG A 248 -35.64 7.31 17.15
CA ARG A 248 -34.65 6.56 17.95
C ARG A 248 -34.39 5.15 17.41
N VAL A 249 -35.39 4.48 16.84
CA VAL A 249 -35.18 3.19 16.16
C VAL A 249 -34.33 3.38 14.91
N ILE A 250 -34.62 4.39 14.08
CA ILE A 250 -33.79 4.72 12.91
C ILE A 250 -32.36 5.08 13.33
N THR A 251 -32.17 5.85 14.40
CA THR A 251 -30.83 6.15 14.93
C THR A 251 -30.04 4.90 15.26
N SER A 252 -30.71 3.83 15.73
CA SER A 252 -30.03 2.58 16.04
C SER A 252 -29.40 1.90 14.82
N LEU A 253 -29.88 2.20 13.59
CA LEU A 253 -29.26 1.78 12.33
C LEU A 253 -27.78 2.20 12.26
N TYR A 254 -27.42 3.28 12.93
CA TYR A 254 -26.07 3.87 12.94
C TYR A 254 -25.38 3.74 14.29
N SER A 255 -25.76 2.77 15.12
CA SER A 255 -25.04 2.45 16.37
C SER A 255 -23.60 2.01 16.06
N PRO A 256 -22.63 2.16 16.99
CA PRO A 256 -21.24 1.77 16.75
C PRO A 256 -21.09 0.29 16.37
N SER A 257 -21.91 -0.58 16.99
CA SER A 257 -21.97 -2.01 16.65
C SER A 257 -22.52 -2.25 15.25
N ALA A 258 -23.60 -1.56 14.85
CA ALA A 258 -24.18 -1.71 13.51
C ALA A 258 -23.25 -1.18 12.40
N LEU A 259 -22.53 -0.09 12.67
CA LEU A 259 -21.49 0.44 11.78
C LEU A 259 -20.34 -0.55 11.62
N SER A 260 -19.77 -1.02 12.73
CA SER A 260 -18.69 -2.02 12.69
C SER A 260 -19.12 -3.29 11.95
N TYR A 261 -20.31 -3.79 12.24
CA TYR A 261 -20.83 -4.99 11.60
C TYR A 261 -20.95 -4.85 10.08
N ARG A 262 -21.58 -3.76 9.61
CA ARG A 262 -21.71 -3.47 8.17
C ARG A 262 -20.37 -3.32 7.48
N MET A 263 -19.42 -2.68 8.15
CA MET A 263 -18.06 -2.51 7.64
C MET A 263 -17.35 -3.85 7.43
N HIS A 264 -17.51 -4.80 8.37
CA HIS A 264 -16.91 -6.13 8.29
C HIS A 264 -17.58 -7.04 7.25
N HIS A 265 -18.88 -6.85 7.01
CA HIS A 265 -19.65 -7.65 6.05
C HIS A 265 -19.76 -6.99 4.67
N GLY A 266 -19.19 -5.79 4.49
CA GLY A 266 -19.27 -5.05 3.24
C GLY A 266 -20.71 -4.72 2.85
N LEU A 267 -21.52 -4.30 3.82
CA LEU A 267 -22.94 -3.97 3.64
C LEU A 267 -23.15 -2.45 3.66
N ASP A 268 -23.96 -1.98 2.72
CA ASP A 268 -24.41 -0.59 2.67
C ASP A 268 -25.65 -0.40 3.58
N ASP A 269 -25.84 0.80 4.13
CA ASP A 269 -27.04 1.11 4.91
C ASP A 269 -28.31 1.11 4.04
N ARG A 270 -28.16 1.43 2.76
CA ARG A 270 -29.22 1.35 1.74
C ARG A 270 -29.63 -0.08 1.42
N GLU A 271 -28.74 -1.06 1.65
CA GLU A 271 -29.00 -2.49 1.46
C GLU A 271 -29.63 -3.15 2.69
N THR A 272 -29.52 -2.50 3.85
CA THR A 272 -30.05 -2.95 5.13
C THR A 272 -31.07 -1.95 5.71
N PRO A 273 -32.09 -1.52 4.92
CA PRO A 273 -33.01 -0.49 5.36
C PRO A 273 -33.84 -0.97 6.56
N MET A 274 -34.16 -0.01 7.42
CA MET A 274 -34.93 -0.24 8.65
C MET A 274 -36.43 -0.25 8.35
N GLY A 275 -37.09 -1.37 8.66
CA GLY A 275 -38.53 -1.38 8.97
C GLY A 275 -38.72 -1.17 10.48
N VAL A 276 -39.87 -0.64 10.90
CA VAL A 276 -40.17 -0.44 12.33
C VAL A 276 -41.46 -1.13 12.69
N LEU A 277 -41.37 -2.14 13.54
CA LEU A 277 -42.51 -2.91 14.03
C LEU A 277 -43.11 -2.21 15.25
N VAL A 278 -44.40 -1.90 15.20
CA VAL A 278 -45.15 -1.27 16.30
C VAL A 278 -46.25 -2.22 16.77
N LEU A 279 -46.12 -2.68 18.02
CA LEU A 279 -47.03 -3.64 18.64
C LEU A 279 -47.79 -3.02 19.80
N ALA A 280 -49.02 -3.48 20.03
CA ALA A 280 -49.72 -3.31 21.29
C ALA A 280 -48.88 -3.89 22.45
N MET A 281 -48.71 -3.11 23.51
CA MET A 281 -47.88 -3.53 24.65
C MET A 281 -48.61 -4.58 25.49
N VAL A 282 -48.06 -5.79 25.55
CA VAL A 282 -48.46 -6.81 26.51
C VAL A 282 -47.91 -6.44 27.88
N GLN A 283 -48.73 -6.49 28.94
CA GLN A 283 -48.28 -6.34 30.33
C GLN A 283 -48.02 -7.73 30.92
N PRO A 284 -46.76 -8.24 30.91
CA PRO A 284 -46.50 -9.61 31.28
C PRO A 284 -46.56 -9.83 32.79
N ARG A 285 -47.23 -10.91 33.20
CA ARG A 285 -46.97 -11.57 34.48
C ARG A 285 -45.64 -12.32 34.42
N TYR A 286 -45.41 -13.05 33.33
CA TYR A 286 -44.16 -13.75 33.02
C TYR A 286 -43.75 -13.44 31.59
N SER A 287 -42.46 -13.31 31.34
CA SER A 287 -41.94 -13.27 29.98
C SER A 287 -40.60 -14.00 29.92
N GLY A 288 -40.19 -14.36 28.71
CA GLY A 288 -39.03 -15.20 28.56
C GLY A 288 -38.63 -15.49 27.13
N VAL A 289 -37.62 -16.33 27.03
CA VAL A 289 -37.07 -16.85 25.77
C VAL A 289 -37.15 -18.37 25.80
N LEU A 290 -37.52 -18.95 24.67
CA LEU A 290 -37.57 -20.39 24.44
C LEU A 290 -36.67 -20.75 23.26
N TYR A 291 -35.86 -21.78 23.45
CA TYR A 291 -35.08 -22.41 22.38
C TYR A 291 -35.63 -23.80 22.13
N THR A 292 -35.89 -24.13 20.86
CA THR A 292 -36.32 -25.49 20.49
C THR A 292 -35.16 -26.47 20.39
N ALA A 293 -33.92 -26.04 20.52
CA ALA A 293 -32.76 -26.91 20.67
C ALA A 293 -31.70 -26.20 21.54
N ASP A 294 -30.71 -26.94 22.05
CA ASP A 294 -29.60 -26.32 22.76
C ASP A 294 -28.78 -25.43 21.81
N PRO A 295 -28.62 -24.12 22.09
CA PRO A 295 -27.79 -23.22 21.28
C PRO A 295 -26.33 -23.68 21.13
N THR A 296 -25.85 -24.54 22.05
CA THR A 296 -24.50 -25.13 22.02
C THR A 296 -24.40 -26.40 21.16
N GLY A 297 -25.52 -26.94 20.68
CA GLY A 297 -25.60 -28.19 19.93
C GLY A 297 -25.56 -29.46 20.79
N ALA A 298 -25.43 -29.34 22.11
CA ALA A 298 -25.28 -30.48 23.01
C ALA A 298 -26.55 -31.35 23.18
N ASP A 299 -27.73 -30.81 22.88
CA ASP A 299 -29.02 -31.49 23.02
C ASP A 299 -30.04 -30.91 22.03
N CYS A 300 -30.49 -31.74 21.09
CA CYS A 300 -31.47 -31.38 20.08
C CYS A 300 -32.89 -31.90 20.38
N ASP A 301 -33.03 -32.71 21.43
CA ASP A 301 -34.25 -33.46 21.76
C ASP A 301 -35.04 -32.81 22.92
N SER A 302 -34.55 -31.67 23.43
CA SER A 302 -35.21 -30.90 24.49
C SER A 302 -35.47 -29.44 24.12
N ILE A 303 -36.50 -28.88 24.75
CA ILE A 303 -36.87 -27.47 24.69
C ILE A 303 -36.33 -26.79 25.95
N ARG A 304 -35.61 -25.69 25.78
CA ARG A 304 -35.09 -24.88 26.89
C ARG A 304 -35.88 -23.59 27.01
N ILE A 305 -36.43 -23.34 28.20
CA ILE A 305 -37.23 -22.15 28.51
C ILE A 305 -36.53 -21.38 29.63
N SER A 306 -36.31 -20.09 29.41
CA SER A 306 -35.85 -19.15 30.42
C SER A 306 -36.95 -18.14 30.69
N ALA A 307 -37.35 -17.96 31.95
CA ALA A 307 -38.44 -17.09 32.33
C ALA A 307 -38.04 -16.13 33.46
N VAL A 308 -38.65 -14.94 33.47
CA VAL A 308 -38.56 -13.93 34.51
C VAL A 308 -39.94 -13.37 34.85
N ALA A 309 -40.14 -12.91 36.08
CA ALA A 309 -41.34 -12.17 36.45
C ALA A 309 -41.30 -10.75 35.84
N GLY A 310 -42.40 -10.30 35.22
CA GLY A 310 -42.46 -8.99 34.57
C GLY A 310 -41.78 -8.95 33.19
N LEU A 311 -41.16 -7.81 32.85
CA LEU A 311 -40.60 -7.53 31.51
C LEU A 311 -39.25 -8.22 31.28
N GLY A 312 -39.11 -8.95 30.16
CA GLY A 312 -37.96 -9.78 29.84
C GLY A 312 -36.75 -9.06 29.24
N ASP A 313 -36.76 -7.73 29.15
CA ASP A 313 -35.73 -6.94 28.46
C ASP A 313 -34.33 -7.15 29.06
N GLN A 314 -34.25 -7.24 30.40
CA GLN A 314 -33.00 -7.49 31.12
C GLN A 314 -32.44 -8.91 30.90
N LEU A 315 -33.31 -9.88 30.59
CA LEU A 315 -32.91 -11.25 30.29
C LEU A 315 -32.33 -11.35 28.88
N VAL A 316 -32.98 -10.72 27.90
CA VAL A 316 -32.53 -10.68 26.49
C VAL A 316 -31.23 -9.87 26.35
N GLY A 317 -31.11 -8.76 27.08
CA GLY A 317 -29.90 -7.93 27.14
C GLY A 317 -28.69 -8.56 27.84
N GLY A 318 -28.87 -9.72 28.50
CA GLY A 318 -27.80 -10.42 29.21
C GLY A 318 -27.33 -9.74 30.51
N GLU A 319 -28.08 -8.76 31.00
CA GLU A 319 -27.75 -7.98 32.21
C GLU A 319 -28.20 -8.68 33.50
N ALA A 320 -29.10 -9.66 33.39
CA ALA A 320 -29.57 -10.49 34.50
C ALA A 320 -29.46 -11.99 34.18
N SER A 321 -29.26 -12.81 35.22
CA SER A 321 -29.40 -14.26 35.10
C SER A 321 -30.89 -14.64 35.16
N PRO A 322 -31.37 -15.62 34.37
CA PRO A 322 -32.75 -16.06 34.45
C PRO A 322 -33.09 -16.53 35.85
N GLU A 323 -34.20 -16.03 36.39
CA GLU A 323 -34.75 -16.48 37.68
C GLU A 323 -35.19 -17.94 37.58
N GLN A 324 -35.71 -18.34 36.41
CA GLN A 324 -36.24 -19.66 36.17
C GLN A 324 -35.67 -20.26 34.87
N MET A 325 -35.13 -21.47 34.97
CA MET A 325 -34.67 -22.25 33.84
C MET A 325 -35.36 -23.61 33.83
N ILE A 326 -35.99 -23.94 32.70
CA ILE A 326 -36.82 -25.13 32.55
C ILE A 326 -36.37 -25.88 31.29
N ARG A 327 -36.26 -27.20 31.38
CA ARG A 327 -36.03 -28.10 30.25
C ARG A 327 -37.18 -29.09 30.12
N LEU A 328 -37.78 -29.16 28.92
CA LEU A 328 -38.88 -30.06 28.59
C LEU A 328 -38.46 -31.03 27.49
N SER A 329 -38.92 -32.28 27.55
CA SER A 329 -38.78 -33.24 26.45
C SER A 329 -39.66 -32.83 25.26
N LYS A 330 -39.14 -32.87 24.03
CA LYS A 330 -39.93 -32.59 22.82
C LYS A 330 -41.08 -33.59 22.62
N ASP A 331 -40.83 -34.87 22.87
CA ASP A 331 -41.80 -35.94 22.57
C ASP A 331 -42.96 -35.99 23.58
N THR A 332 -42.64 -35.78 24.86
CA THR A 332 -43.60 -36.03 25.96
C THR A 332 -44.04 -34.75 26.67
N PHE A 333 -43.38 -33.62 26.41
CA PHE A 333 -43.48 -32.39 27.20
C PHE A 333 -43.24 -32.60 28.71
N ALA A 334 -42.62 -33.73 29.09
CA ALA A 334 -42.27 -34.00 30.47
C ALA A 334 -41.17 -33.05 30.95
N LEU A 335 -41.27 -32.62 32.20
CA LEU A 335 -40.26 -31.80 32.86
C LEU A 335 -38.99 -32.62 33.08
N MET A 336 -37.90 -32.22 32.45
CA MET A 336 -36.58 -32.86 32.60
C MET A 336 -35.74 -32.17 33.66
N GLU A 337 -35.79 -30.84 33.73
CA GLU A 337 -35.05 -30.03 34.71
C GLU A 337 -35.82 -28.74 34.99
N ALA A 338 -35.92 -28.34 36.27
CA ALA A 338 -36.40 -27.03 36.68
C ALA A 338 -35.47 -26.45 37.75
N LYS A 339 -34.96 -25.25 37.50
CA LYS A 339 -34.18 -24.46 38.47
C LYS A 339 -34.89 -23.13 38.71
N GLY A 340 -35.09 -22.78 39.99
CA GLY A 340 -35.76 -21.53 40.40
C GLY A 340 -37.29 -21.53 40.31
N TRP A 341 -37.90 -22.67 39.97
CA TRP A 341 -39.35 -22.86 39.96
C TRP A 341 -39.78 -23.64 41.21
N ASP A 342 -40.65 -23.06 42.04
CA ASP A 342 -41.23 -23.77 43.19
C ASP A 342 -42.23 -24.82 42.66
N GLY A 343 -41.89 -26.11 42.79
CA GLY A 343 -42.70 -27.24 42.30
C GLY A 343 -41.99 -28.17 41.30
N ALA A 344 -40.70 -28.47 41.50
CA ALA A 344 -39.91 -29.32 40.60
C ALA A 344 -40.42 -30.78 40.45
N ASP A 345 -41.31 -31.22 41.33
CA ASP A 345 -41.94 -32.55 41.32
C ASP A 345 -43.38 -32.56 40.75
N GLU A 346 -43.90 -31.42 40.29
CA GLU A 346 -45.26 -31.29 39.72
C GLU A 346 -45.25 -31.24 38.18
N ALA A 347 -46.39 -31.58 37.57
CA ALA A 347 -46.57 -31.43 36.12
C ALA A 347 -46.35 -29.96 35.70
N PRO A 348 -45.67 -29.69 34.56
CA PRO A 348 -45.41 -28.32 34.14
C PRO A 348 -46.72 -27.56 33.98
N PRO A 349 -46.83 -26.30 34.47
CA PRO A 349 -48.00 -25.46 34.30
C PRO A 349 -48.57 -25.51 32.88
N GLU A 350 -49.90 -25.46 32.75
CA GLU A 350 -50.59 -25.62 31.47
C GLU A 350 -50.07 -24.65 30.38
N PHE A 351 -49.65 -23.45 30.77
CA PHE A 351 -49.08 -22.47 29.84
C PHE A 351 -47.71 -22.90 29.26
N LEU A 352 -46.85 -23.59 30.03
CA LEU A 352 -45.57 -24.10 29.52
C LEU A 352 -45.77 -25.21 28.50
N ARG A 353 -46.77 -26.07 28.73
CA ARG A 353 -47.14 -27.12 27.76
C ARG A 353 -47.70 -26.50 26.48
N LYS A 354 -48.54 -25.47 26.58
CA LYS A 354 -49.04 -24.71 25.42
C LYS A 354 -47.89 -24.01 24.68
N LEU A 355 -46.95 -23.43 25.41
CA LEU A 355 -45.77 -22.77 24.83
C LEU A 355 -44.87 -23.78 24.09
N ALA A 356 -44.64 -24.96 24.66
CA ALA A 356 -43.89 -26.04 24.02
C ALA A 356 -44.59 -26.55 22.74
N ASP A 357 -45.91 -26.73 22.77
CA ASP A 357 -46.72 -27.06 21.59
C ASP A 357 -46.58 -26.01 20.49
N TYR A 358 -46.72 -24.73 20.84
CA TYR A 358 -46.55 -23.63 19.89
C TYR A 358 -45.14 -23.62 19.29
N ALA A 359 -44.12 -23.86 20.12
CA ALA A 359 -42.73 -23.92 19.69
C ALA A 359 -42.46 -25.04 18.68
N LEU A 360 -43.00 -26.25 18.90
CA LEU A 360 -42.84 -27.36 17.96
C LEU A 360 -43.58 -27.11 16.64
N ARG A 361 -44.78 -26.53 16.68
CA ARG A 361 -45.53 -26.16 15.46
C ARG A 361 -44.77 -25.12 14.63
N MET A 362 -44.12 -24.16 15.31
CA MET A 362 -43.23 -23.21 14.63
C MET A 362 -41.97 -23.90 14.09
N GLU A 363 -41.32 -24.78 14.87
CA GLU A 363 -40.14 -25.52 14.43
C GLU A 363 -40.42 -26.38 13.19
N GLU A 364 -41.60 -27.01 13.13
CA GLU A 364 -42.07 -27.77 11.96
C GLU A 364 -42.28 -26.86 10.73
N LEU A 365 -42.86 -25.68 10.91
CA LEU A 365 -43.06 -24.70 9.84
C LEU A 365 -41.73 -24.21 9.24
N TYR A 366 -40.77 -23.83 10.09
CA TYR A 366 -39.48 -23.28 9.67
C TYR A 366 -38.43 -24.37 9.32
N ARG A 367 -38.70 -25.63 9.66
CA ARG A 367 -37.85 -26.83 9.44
C ARG A 367 -36.42 -26.66 9.97
N ARG A 368 -36.29 -25.93 11.07
CA ARG A 368 -35.02 -25.64 11.73
C ARG A 368 -35.30 -25.26 13.18
N PRO A 369 -34.34 -25.47 14.10
CA PRO A 369 -34.51 -25.02 15.47
C PRO A 369 -34.66 -23.50 15.57
N LEU A 370 -35.39 -23.05 16.58
CA LEU A 370 -35.87 -21.69 16.73
C LEU A 370 -35.51 -21.10 18.09
N ASP A 371 -35.42 -19.78 18.09
CA ASP A 371 -35.36 -18.89 19.25
C ASP A 371 -36.64 -18.03 19.27
N ILE A 372 -37.37 -18.08 20.37
CA ILE A 372 -38.75 -17.58 20.49
C ILE A 372 -38.87 -16.71 21.73
N GLU A 373 -39.28 -15.46 21.55
CA GLU A 373 -39.66 -14.57 22.65
C GLU A 373 -41.16 -14.68 22.93
N TRP A 374 -41.52 -14.82 24.20
CA TRP A 374 -42.90 -15.02 24.63
C TRP A 374 -43.24 -14.24 25.90
N ALA A 375 -44.54 -13.97 26.09
CA ALA A 375 -45.08 -13.34 27.29
C ALA A 375 -46.43 -13.94 27.66
N VAL A 376 -46.68 -14.05 28.97
CA VAL A 376 -47.98 -14.36 29.54
C VAL A 376 -48.48 -13.11 30.23
N ASP A 377 -49.63 -12.60 29.81
CA ASP A 377 -50.20 -11.38 30.37
C ASP A 377 -50.79 -11.59 31.78
N LEU A 378 -51.37 -10.53 32.37
CA LEU A 378 -52.03 -10.61 33.67
C LEU A 378 -53.31 -11.49 33.66
N SER A 379 -53.92 -11.72 32.49
CA SER A 379 -55.11 -12.57 32.34
C SER A 379 -54.76 -14.06 32.21
N GLY A 380 -53.48 -14.39 32.00
CA GLY A 380 -52.98 -15.75 31.78
C GLY A 380 -52.95 -16.17 30.30
N GLN A 381 -53.19 -15.25 29.37
CA GLN A 381 -53.07 -15.46 27.94
C GLN A 381 -51.60 -15.42 27.49
N LEU A 382 -51.20 -16.43 26.73
CA LEU A 382 -49.86 -16.55 26.14
C LEU A 382 -49.81 -15.80 24.81
N PHE A 383 -48.75 -15.01 24.59
CA PHE A 383 -48.45 -14.30 23.36
C PHE A 383 -47.03 -14.65 22.88
N ILE A 384 -46.89 -14.84 21.57
CA ILE A 384 -45.59 -14.90 20.91
C ILE A 384 -45.21 -13.49 20.46
N LEU A 385 -44.03 -13.03 20.87
CA LEU A 385 -43.55 -11.67 20.62
C LEU A 385 -42.55 -11.61 19.46
N GLN A 386 -41.79 -12.68 19.25
CA GLN A 386 -40.80 -12.79 18.18
C GLN A 386 -40.48 -14.26 17.92
N VAL A 387 -40.17 -14.61 16.67
CA VAL A 387 -39.65 -15.93 16.29
C VAL A 387 -38.48 -15.74 15.33
N ARG A 388 -37.39 -16.46 15.54
CA ARG A 388 -36.23 -16.45 14.64
C ARG A 388 -35.53 -17.81 14.56
N PRO A 389 -34.87 -18.14 13.43
CA PRO A 389 -33.98 -19.29 13.33
C PRO A 389 -32.87 -19.29 14.41
N LEU A 390 -32.62 -20.44 15.04
CA LEU A 390 -31.49 -20.65 15.93
C LEU A 390 -30.28 -21.17 15.15
N LEU A 391 -29.19 -20.41 15.17
CA LEU A 391 -27.89 -20.88 14.69
C LEU A 391 -27.25 -21.81 15.72
N ILE A 392 -27.12 -23.09 15.38
CA ILE A 392 -26.44 -24.11 16.19
C ILE A 392 -24.98 -24.19 15.73
N ALA A 393 -24.03 -24.21 16.68
CA ALA A 393 -22.62 -24.45 16.36
C ALA A 393 -22.49 -25.86 15.74
N ALA A 394 -21.86 -25.97 14.56
CA ALA A 394 -21.62 -27.26 13.94
C ALA A 394 -20.86 -28.18 14.91
N GLU A 395 -21.42 -29.36 15.20
CA GLU A 395 -20.73 -30.41 15.95
C GLU A 395 -19.46 -30.80 15.17
N GLU A 396 -18.29 -30.40 15.66
CA GLU A 396 -17.15 -31.31 15.57
C GLU A 396 -17.44 -32.41 16.59
N LYS A 397 -17.78 -33.61 16.08
CA LYS A 397 -17.78 -34.83 16.89
C LYS A 397 -16.43 -34.91 17.59
N SER A 398 -16.40 -34.56 18.87
CA SER A 398 -15.20 -34.70 19.67
C SER A 398 -14.93 -36.19 19.76
N SER A 399 -13.86 -36.65 19.11
CA SER A 399 -13.18 -37.85 19.57
C SER A 399 -12.86 -37.67 21.05
N ASP A 400 -12.99 -38.73 21.84
CA ASP A 400 -12.64 -38.78 23.26
C ASP A 400 -11.16 -38.39 23.44
N ILE A 401 -10.89 -37.10 23.60
CA ILE A 401 -9.59 -36.61 24.08
C ILE A 401 -9.70 -36.62 25.61
N GLU A 402 -8.97 -37.56 26.21
CA GLU A 402 -8.76 -37.70 27.66
C GLU A 402 -8.34 -36.37 28.30
N GLU A 403 -8.51 -36.25 29.63
CA GLU A 403 -7.99 -35.12 30.41
C GLU A 403 -6.46 -35.06 30.31
N VAL A 404 -5.94 -34.39 29.30
CA VAL A 404 -4.52 -34.07 29.18
C VAL A 404 -4.24 -32.90 30.11
N ASP A 405 -3.52 -33.19 31.20
CA ASP A 405 -2.89 -32.16 32.02
C ASP A 405 -1.69 -31.59 31.23
N TYR A 406 -1.58 -30.27 31.14
CA TYR A 406 -0.51 -29.60 30.37
C TYR A 406 0.59 -29.17 31.33
N PRO A 407 1.70 -29.93 31.44
CA PRO A 407 2.73 -29.67 32.44
C PRO A 407 3.36 -28.30 32.21
N GLY A 408 3.34 -27.45 33.25
CA GLY A 408 3.85 -26.08 33.17
C GLY A 408 2.79 -25.00 32.89
N HIS A 409 1.54 -25.40 32.63
CA HIS A 409 0.42 -24.50 32.35
C HIS A 409 -0.75 -24.78 33.30
N PRO A 410 -0.71 -24.34 34.58
CA PRO A 410 -1.79 -24.59 35.52
C PRO A 410 -3.11 -23.97 35.07
N VAL A 411 -4.22 -24.64 35.38
CA VAL A 411 -5.57 -24.11 35.15
C VAL A 411 -5.83 -22.96 36.13
N LEU A 412 -5.93 -21.75 35.62
CA LEU A 412 -6.26 -20.54 36.39
C LEU A 412 -7.76 -20.46 36.69
N LEU A 413 -8.59 -20.91 35.75
CA LEU A 413 -10.05 -20.90 35.91
C LEU A 413 -10.65 -22.16 35.30
N GLN A 414 -11.53 -22.80 36.06
CA GLN A 414 -12.27 -23.99 35.65
C GLN A 414 -13.76 -23.79 35.94
N GLY A 415 -14.60 -24.02 34.94
CA GLY A 415 -16.05 -23.80 35.00
C GLY A 415 -16.53 -22.75 34.01
N GLY A 416 -17.69 -22.18 34.27
CA GLY A 416 -18.39 -21.33 33.29
C GLY A 416 -19.09 -22.14 32.20
N LYS A 417 -19.79 -21.44 31.32
CA LYS A 417 -20.58 -22.00 30.23
C LYS A 417 -20.02 -21.53 28.89
N CYS A 418 -19.77 -22.47 27.98
CA CYS A 418 -19.30 -22.20 26.63
C CYS A 418 -20.36 -21.41 25.86
N ALA A 419 -20.10 -20.14 25.59
CA ALA A 419 -20.96 -19.26 24.79
C ALA A 419 -20.62 -19.37 23.30
N ALA A 420 -19.34 -19.42 22.96
CA ALA A 420 -18.83 -19.65 21.62
C ALA A 420 -17.59 -20.55 21.69
N GLY A 421 -17.55 -21.59 20.86
CA GLY A 421 -16.50 -22.60 20.91
C GLY A 421 -15.17 -22.14 20.29
N GLY A 422 -14.08 -22.78 20.71
CA GLY A 422 -12.72 -22.64 20.20
C GLY A 422 -11.68 -22.53 21.30
N SER A 423 -10.41 -22.51 20.90
CA SER A 423 -9.26 -22.29 21.78
C SER A 423 -8.39 -21.14 21.25
N VAL A 424 -7.96 -20.25 22.14
CA VAL A 424 -7.16 -19.07 21.81
C VAL A 424 -6.19 -18.73 22.93
N THR A 425 -5.02 -18.24 22.55
CA THR A 425 -4.03 -17.66 23.47
C THR A 425 -3.96 -16.16 23.27
N GLY A 426 -3.85 -15.44 24.38
CA GLY A 426 -3.77 -13.99 24.38
C GLY A 426 -3.49 -13.35 25.74
N ARG A 427 -3.26 -12.03 25.74
CA ARG A 427 -3.10 -11.23 26.95
C ARG A 427 -4.47 -10.82 27.51
N VAL A 428 -4.67 -11.01 28.81
CA VAL A 428 -5.88 -10.58 29.51
C VAL A 428 -5.94 -9.05 29.55
N LEU A 429 -7.09 -8.49 29.17
CA LEU A 429 -7.45 -7.10 29.40
C LEU A 429 -8.70 -7.03 30.28
N LEU A 430 -8.59 -6.42 31.46
CA LEU A 430 -9.73 -6.23 32.36
C LEU A 430 -10.54 -4.99 31.96
N LYS A 431 -11.83 -5.16 31.66
CA LYS A 431 -12.73 -4.05 31.26
C LYS A 431 -12.77 -2.90 32.28
N THR A 432 -12.64 -3.19 33.57
CA THR A 432 -12.68 -2.19 34.65
C THR A 432 -11.63 -1.08 34.54
N LYS A 433 -10.54 -1.27 33.78
CA LYS A 433 -9.59 -0.19 33.46
C LYS A 433 -10.05 0.73 32.31
N ILE A 434 -10.82 0.20 31.36
CA ILE A 434 -11.33 0.94 30.20
C ILE A 434 -12.31 2.04 30.65
N ASP A 435 -13.10 1.79 31.69
CA ASP A 435 -14.08 2.76 32.23
C ASP A 435 -13.45 3.88 33.08
N ILE A 436 -12.19 3.74 33.55
CA ILE A 436 -11.54 4.68 34.49
C ILE A 436 -10.67 5.72 33.75
N GLU A 437 -10.02 5.34 32.65
CA GLU A 437 -9.04 6.21 31.96
C GLU A 437 -9.61 6.98 30.77
N GLY A 438 -10.88 6.79 30.41
CA GLY A 438 -11.56 7.50 29.31
C GLY A 438 -10.91 7.31 27.92
N SER A 439 -9.88 6.48 27.84
CA SER A 439 -9.13 6.14 26.65
C SER A 439 -8.88 4.64 26.67
N VAL A 440 -9.25 3.97 25.58
CA VAL A 440 -8.98 2.55 25.42
C VAL A 440 -7.53 2.43 24.97
N PRO A 441 -6.65 1.70 25.69
CA PRO A 441 -5.32 1.41 25.18
C PRO A 441 -5.42 0.70 23.82
N PRO A 442 -4.49 0.94 22.87
CA PRO A 442 -4.50 0.26 21.58
C PRO A 442 -4.50 -1.25 21.80
N LEU A 443 -5.59 -1.91 21.42
CA LEU A 443 -5.73 -3.35 21.57
C LEU A 443 -4.66 -4.05 20.73
N GLU A 444 -3.77 -4.77 21.40
CA GLU A 444 -2.85 -5.67 20.71
C GLU A 444 -3.65 -6.82 20.08
N SER A 445 -3.21 -7.28 18.91
CA SER A 445 -3.88 -8.34 18.11
C SER A 445 -4.01 -9.71 18.81
N ASP A 446 -3.53 -9.83 20.04
CA ASP A 446 -3.58 -11.00 20.90
C ASP A 446 -4.40 -10.78 22.19
N THR A 447 -5.31 -9.80 22.25
CA THR A 447 -6.08 -9.53 23.48
C THR A 447 -7.20 -10.55 23.76
N ILE A 448 -7.33 -11.00 25.02
CA ILE A 448 -8.50 -11.70 25.58
C ILE A 448 -9.21 -10.75 26.55
N LEU A 449 -10.46 -10.39 26.24
CA LEU A 449 -11.23 -9.44 27.03
C LEU A 449 -11.93 -10.12 28.20
N VAL A 450 -11.73 -9.59 29.40
CA VAL A 450 -12.34 -10.12 30.62
C VAL A 450 -13.21 -9.03 31.26
N ALA A 451 -14.49 -9.33 31.46
CA ALA A 451 -15.48 -8.37 31.96
C ALA A 451 -16.39 -8.98 33.01
N ARG A 452 -17.02 -8.13 33.84
CA ARG A 452 -17.94 -8.63 34.88
C ARG A 452 -19.25 -9.14 34.30
N THR A 453 -19.83 -8.43 33.32
CA THR A 453 -21.12 -8.78 32.71
C THR A 453 -20.97 -8.91 31.20
N ALA A 454 -21.76 -9.81 30.59
CA ALA A 454 -21.91 -9.97 29.14
C ALA A 454 -22.74 -8.83 28.49
N SER A 455 -22.40 -7.59 28.81
CA SER A 455 -23.10 -6.39 28.33
C SER A 455 -22.91 -6.17 26.82
N THR A 456 -23.95 -5.66 26.16
CA THR A 456 -23.94 -5.27 24.74
C THR A 456 -22.92 -4.17 24.40
N THR A 457 -22.44 -3.42 25.40
CA THR A 457 -21.32 -2.47 25.27
C THR A 457 -20.02 -3.14 24.81
N LEU A 458 -19.88 -4.45 24.97
CA LEU A 458 -18.72 -5.21 24.52
C LEU A 458 -18.75 -5.58 23.04
N THR A 459 -19.90 -5.43 22.38
CA THR A 459 -20.12 -5.83 20.98
C THR A 459 -19.13 -5.21 19.99
N PRO A 460 -18.78 -3.90 20.05
CA PRO A 460 -17.82 -3.29 19.12
C PRO A 460 -16.41 -3.88 19.23
N TRP A 461 -16.10 -4.55 20.34
CA TRP A 461 -14.78 -5.11 20.62
C TRP A 461 -14.63 -6.54 20.15
N VAL A 462 -15.73 -7.23 19.83
CA VAL A 462 -15.72 -8.65 19.45
C VAL A 462 -14.81 -8.89 18.24
N SER A 463 -14.82 -8.01 17.23
CA SER A 463 -13.94 -8.15 16.06
C SER A 463 -12.44 -7.97 16.34
N LYS A 464 -12.08 -7.39 17.49
CA LYS A 464 -10.70 -6.99 17.83
C LYS A 464 -10.03 -7.90 18.84
N VAL A 465 -10.80 -8.75 19.51
CA VAL A 465 -10.31 -9.62 20.58
C VAL A 465 -10.23 -11.05 20.10
N ARG A 466 -9.28 -11.81 20.64
CA ARG A 466 -9.15 -13.24 20.38
C ARG A 466 -10.15 -14.06 21.17
N GLY A 467 -10.57 -13.59 22.34
CA GLY A 467 -11.53 -14.31 23.18
C GLY A 467 -12.19 -13.41 24.21
N ILE A 468 -13.31 -13.88 24.76
CA ILE A 468 -14.12 -13.14 25.73
C ILE A 468 -14.41 -14.02 26.96
N ILE A 469 -14.20 -13.49 28.15
CA ILE A 469 -14.52 -14.18 29.42
C ILE A 469 -15.37 -13.25 30.28
N THR A 470 -16.51 -13.75 30.79
CA THR A 470 -17.37 -12.97 31.69
C THR A 470 -17.75 -13.69 32.98
N ASP A 471 -17.88 -12.94 34.07
CA ASP A 471 -18.31 -13.49 35.37
C ASP A 471 -19.81 -13.83 35.37
N ILE A 472 -20.62 -12.96 34.75
CA ILE A 472 -22.08 -13.03 34.69
C ILE A 472 -22.53 -12.94 33.23
N GLY A 473 -23.37 -13.89 32.81
CA GLY A 473 -23.99 -13.88 31.49
C GLY A 473 -24.47 -15.26 31.05
N GLY A 474 -25.60 -15.32 30.35
CA GLY A 474 -26.10 -16.58 29.78
C GLY A 474 -25.44 -16.90 28.43
N THR A 475 -25.32 -18.18 28.08
CA THR A 475 -24.92 -18.63 26.72
C THR A 475 -25.96 -18.26 25.64
N ALA A 476 -27.15 -17.90 26.09
CA ALA A 476 -28.27 -17.35 25.33
C ALA A 476 -28.23 -15.81 25.18
N SER A 477 -27.29 -15.12 25.82
CA SER A 477 -27.21 -13.66 25.80
C SER A 477 -26.80 -13.12 24.43
N HIS A 478 -27.13 -11.85 24.17
CA HIS A 478 -26.75 -11.14 22.95
C HIS A 478 -25.26 -11.27 22.58
N LEU A 479 -24.37 -10.99 23.54
CA LEU A 479 -22.92 -11.07 23.33
C LEU A 479 -22.48 -12.50 22.96
N ALA A 480 -23.15 -13.54 23.45
CA ALA A 480 -22.87 -14.93 23.10
C ALA A 480 -23.22 -15.23 21.63
N SER A 481 -24.32 -14.68 21.13
CA SER A 481 -24.70 -14.80 19.72
C SER A 481 -23.71 -14.09 18.80
N VAL A 482 -23.33 -12.86 19.14
CA VAL A 482 -22.33 -12.11 18.35
C VAL A 482 -20.97 -12.81 18.36
N ALA A 483 -20.51 -13.30 19.52
CA ALA A 483 -19.25 -14.04 19.60
C ALA A 483 -19.23 -15.30 18.71
N ARG A 484 -20.36 -16.04 18.64
CA ARG A 484 -20.50 -17.20 17.75
C ARG A 484 -20.44 -16.80 16.27
N GLU A 485 -21.08 -15.69 15.91
CA GLU A 485 -21.11 -15.19 14.53
C GLU A 485 -19.72 -14.74 14.04
N PHE A 486 -18.97 -14.06 14.90
CA PHE A 486 -17.59 -13.64 14.63
C PHE A 486 -16.56 -14.76 14.81
N GLY A 487 -16.97 -15.94 15.28
CA GLY A 487 -16.07 -17.08 15.55
C GLY A 487 -15.08 -16.81 16.67
N VAL A 488 -15.42 -15.95 17.63
CA VAL A 488 -14.57 -15.56 18.76
C VAL A 488 -14.90 -16.45 19.96
N PRO A 489 -13.97 -17.27 20.47
CA PRO A 489 -14.22 -18.13 21.62
C PRO A 489 -14.65 -17.33 22.86
N ALA A 490 -15.73 -17.76 23.49
CA ALA A 490 -16.35 -17.03 24.59
C ALA A 490 -16.80 -17.96 25.73
N LEU A 491 -16.41 -17.61 26.96
CA LEU A 491 -16.73 -18.34 28.18
C LEU A 491 -17.43 -17.43 29.20
N PHE A 492 -18.71 -17.69 29.46
CA PHE A 492 -19.55 -16.83 30.33
C PHE A 492 -19.90 -17.54 31.65
N ASP A 493 -20.49 -16.82 32.60
CA ASP A 493 -20.92 -17.35 33.91
C ASP A 493 -19.75 -17.99 34.71
N THR A 494 -18.55 -17.43 34.57
CA THR A 494 -17.34 -17.92 35.27
C THR A 494 -17.31 -17.53 36.74
N ARG A 495 -18.15 -16.58 37.16
CA ARG A 495 -18.33 -16.01 38.52
C ARG A 495 -17.12 -15.28 39.11
N ALA A 496 -15.90 -15.59 38.69
CA ALA A 496 -14.66 -15.13 39.32
C ALA A 496 -13.51 -14.84 38.34
N ALA A 497 -13.75 -14.76 37.03
CA ALA A 497 -12.72 -14.41 36.05
C ALA A 497 -12.12 -13.02 36.32
N THR A 498 -12.93 -12.01 36.64
CA THR A 498 -12.40 -10.64 36.88
C THR A 498 -11.54 -10.51 38.14
N THR A 499 -11.69 -11.44 39.10
CA THR A 499 -10.91 -11.46 40.35
C THR A 499 -9.72 -12.40 40.28
N THR A 500 -9.76 -13.41 39.40
CA THR A 500 -8.73 -14.45 39.29
C THR A 500 -7.67 -14.11 38.25
N LEU A 501 -8.07 -13.58 37.09
CA LEU A 501 -7.17 -13.25 35.99
C LEU A 501 -6.58 -11.85 36.16
N LYS A 502 -5.29 -11.69 35.86
CA LYS A 502 -4.60 -10.40 35.98
C LYS A 502 -4.45 -9.71 34.63
N ASP A 503 -4.59 -8.39 34.65
CA ASP A 503 -4.35 -7.54 33.48
C ASP A 503 -2.91 -7.74 32.92
N GLY A 504 -2.79 -7.91 31.61
CA GLY A 504 -1.55 -8.22 30.90
C GLY A 504 -1.07 -9.68 30.99
N GLU A 505 -1.74 -10.53 31.78
CA GLU A 505 -1.38 -11.96 31.91
C GLU A 505 -1.66 -12.72 30.61
N VAL A 506 -0.66 -13.45 30.12
CA VAL A 506 -0.86 -14.33 28.96
C VAL A 506 -1.58 -15.59 29.42
N VAL A 507 -2.72 -15.88 28.80
CA VAL A 507 -3.54 -17.06 29.11
C VAL A 507 -3.98 -17.78 27.85
N THR A 508 -4.33 -19.05 27.99
CA THR A 508 -4.99 -19.84 26.94
C THR A 508 -6.41 -20.17 27.35
N LEU A 509 -7.39 -19.60 26.65
CA LEU A 509 -8.81 -19.90 26.80
C LEU A 509 -9.17 -21.12 25.96
N TRP A 510 -9.79 -22.12 26.57
CA TRP A 510 -10.45 -23.22 25.87
C TRP A 510 -11.94 -23.22 26.23
N ALA A 511 -12.74 -22.54 25.40
CA ALA A 511 -14.14 -22.29 25.70
C ALA A 511 -14.96 -23.59 25.75
N ASN A 512 -14.70 -24.55 24.85
CA ASN A 512 -15.44 -25.82 24.76
C ASN A 512 -15.41 -26.63 26.06
N ARG A 513 -14.34 -26.49 26.85
CA ARG A 513 -14.13 -27.23 28.11
C ARG A 513 -14.25 -26.35 29.34
N GLY A 514 -14.54 -25.06 29.18
CA GLY A 514 -14.64 -24.10 30.29
C GLY A 514 -13.35 -24.00 31.11
N ARG A 515 -12.19 -23.95 30.44
CA ARG A 515 -10.89 -23.87 31.11
C ARG A 515 -10.07 -22.69 30.59
N VAL A 516 -9.36 -22.05 31.50
CA VAL A 516 -8.37 -21.00 31.22
C VAL A 516 -7.05 -21.44 31.83
N TYR A 517 -6.02 -21.60 31.00
CA TYR A 517 -4.68 -22.03 31.41
C TYR A 517 -3.73 -20.83 31.50
N GLN A 518 -2.76 -20.90 32.41
CA GLN A 518 -1.69 -19.92 32.48
C GLN A 518 -0.72 -20.09 31.31
N GLY A 519 -0.36 -19.00 30.63
CA GLY A 519 0.58 -19.01 29.52
C GLY A 519 0.00 -19.54 28.20
N ALA A 520 0.88 -19.73 27.21
CA ALA A 520 0.54 -20.16 25.87
C ALA A 520 0.67 -21.69 25.72
N VAL A 521 -0.46 -22.40 25.65
CA VAL A 521 -0.49 -23.86 25.44
C VAL A 521 -0.56 -24.14 23.94
N GLN A 522 0.59 -24.43 23.32
CA GLN A 522 0.71 -24.57 21.86
C GLN A 522 -0.06 -25.77 21.30
N GLU A 523 -0.19 -26.83 22.11
CA GLU A 523 -0.89 -28.07 21.77
C GLU A 523 -2.39 -27.85 21.57
N LEU A 524 -2.99 -26.93 22.34
CA LEU A 524 -4.40 -26.54 22.20
C LEU A 524 -4.66 -25.68 20.94
N LEU A 525 -3.62 -25.07 20.37
CA LEU A 525 -3.72 -24.21 19.19
C LEU A 525 -3.60 -25.00 17.87
N GLN A 526 -2.96 -26.17 17.88
CA GLN A 526 -2.75 -27.00 16.68
C GLN A 526 -4.03 -27.72 16.20
N GLY A 527 -5.03 -27.88 17.09
CA GLY A 527 -6.30 -28.55 16.78
C GLY A 527 -7.46 -27.61 16.40
N ALA A 528 -7.35 -26.30 16.64
CA ALA A 528 -8.45 -25.36 16.42
C ALA A 528 -8.31 -24.64 15.06
N ARG A 529 -9.12 -25.02 14.08
CA ARG A 529 -9.28 -24.24 12.85
C ARG A 529 -9.99 -22.92 13.19
N GLN A 530 -9.28 -21.80 13.04
CA GLN A 530 -9.90 -20.48 13.02
C GLN A 530 -10.86 -20.40 11.83
N VAL A 531 -12.17 -20.38 12.09
CA VAL A 531 -13.17 -20.04 11.07
C VAL A 531 -13.19 -18.52 10.95
N LYS A 532 -12.14 -17.93 10.37
CA LYS A 532 -12.27 -16.59 9.80
C LYS A 532 -12.99 -16.76 8.47
N ARG A 533 -14.27 -16.37 8.38
CA ARG A 533 -14.94 -16.23 7.08
C ARG A 533 -14.11 -15.22 6.26
N PRO A 534 -13.57 -15.60 5.09
CA PRO A 534 -12.75 -14.70 4.30
C PRO A 534 -13.58 -13.51 3.80
N ILE A 535 -13.07 -12.29 4.00
CA ILE A 535 -13.62 -11.02 3.49
C ILE A 535 -13.70 -10.99 1.95
N PHE A 536 -13.00 -11.92 1.29
CA PHE A 536 -12.86 -12.04 -0.18
C PHE A 536 -14.17 -12.17 -0.95
N ASP A 537 -15.29 -12.57 -0.32
CA ASP A 537 -16.58 -12.74 -0.99
C ASP A 537 -17.68 -11.77 -0.50
N SER A 538 -17.32 -10.68 0.20
CA SER A 538 -18.33 -9.70 0.62
C SER A 538 -18.92 -8.92 -0.56
N PRO A 539 -20.23 -8.54 -0.52
CA PRO A 539 -20.85 -7.73 -1.56
C PRO A 539 -20.15 -6.41 -1.87
N ALA A 540 -19.56 -5.74 -0.86
CA ALA A 540 -18.76 -4.52 -1.08
C ALA A 540 -17.43 -4.83 -1.77
N HIS A 541 -16.76 -5.92 -1.44
CA HIS A 541 -15.49 -6.30 -2.07
C HIS A 541 -15.68 -6.65 -3.56
N MET A 542 -16.76 -7.37 -3.90
CA MET A 542 -17.14 -7.62 -5.29
C MET A 542 -17.48 -6.32 -6.04
N ARG A 543 -18.19 -5.38 -5.39
CA ARG A 543 -18.45 -4.04 -5.98
C ARG A 543 -17.15 -3.27 -6.20
N LEU A 544 -16.25 -3.24 -5.23
CA LEU A 544 -14.94 -2.61 -5.36
C LEU A 544 -14.12 -3.22 -6.50
N GLN A 545 -14.17 -4.55 -6.69
CA GLN A 545 -13.54 -5.20 -7.83
C GLN A 545 -14.08 -4.68 -9.17
N ARG A 546 -15.42 -4.62 -9.32
CA ARG A 546 -16.05 -4.09 -10.54
C ARG A 546 -15.73 -2.60 -10.79
N LEU A 547 -15.63 -1.81 -9.71
CA LEU A 547 -15.15 -0.42 -9.79
C LEU A 547 -13.69 -0.38 -10.25
N LEU A 548 -12.82 -1.22 -9.68
CA LEU A 548 -11.40 -1.28 -10.04
C LEU A 548 -11.18 -1.71 -11.49
N ASP A 549 -12.02 -2.60 -12.05
CA ASP A 549 -11.96 -2.99 -13.46
C ASP A 549 -12.16 -1.79 -14.42
N LEU A 550 -12.89 -0.76 -13.99
CA LEU A 550 -13.10 0.49 -14.73
C LEU A 550 -12.04 1.56 -14.43
N ILE A 551 -11.24 1.38 -13.38
CA ILE A 551 -10.31 2.39 -12.86
C ILE A 551 -8.85 2.01 -13.15
N SER A 552 -8.40 0.84 -12.70
CA SER A 552 -7.00 0.47 -12.51
C SER A 552 -6.29 -0.12 -13.74
N PRO A 553 -6.89 -1.03 -14.53
CA PRO A 553 -6.18 -1.69 -15.63
C PRO A 553 -5.57 -0.70 -16.62
N LEU A 554 -4.28 -0.86 -16.91
CA LEU A 554 -3.56 -0.06 -17.91
C LEU A 554 -3.48 -0.82 -19.24
N ASN A 555 -4.33 -0.43 -20.19
CA ASN A 555 -4.37 -1.02 -21.53
C ASN A 555 -3.47 -0.25 -22.51
N LEU A 556 -3.27 1.06 -22.28
CA LEU A 556 -2.40 1.93 -23.08
C LEU A 556 -0.95 1.91 -22.60
N THR A 557 -0.22 0.84 -22.92
CA THR A 557 1.16 0.62 -22.43
C THR A 557 2.25 1.21 -23.31
N ASP A 558 2.08 1.23 -24.65
CA ASP A 558 3.05 1.79 -25.60
C ASP A 558 2.57 3.12 -26.22
N PRO A 559 3.18 4.26 -25.83
CA PRO A 559 2.92 5.57 -26.45
C PRO A 559 3.12 5.66 -27.96
N ASN A 560 4.02 4.85 -28.52
CA ASN A 560 4.39 4.91 -29.92
C ASN A 560 3.54 3.98 -30.79
N SER A 561 2.64 3.21 -30.19
CA SER A 561 1.72 2.34 -30.90
C SER A 561 0.65 3.17 -31.62
N VAL A 562 0.20 2.64 -32.76
CA VAL A 562 -0.97 3.17 -33.48
C VAL A 562 -2.25 3.05 -32.64
N ASP A 563 -2.27 2.09 -31.70
CA ASP A 563 -3.35 1.94 -30.72
C ASP A 563 -3.30 2.97 -29.58
N PHE A 564 -2.28 3.85 -29.51
CA PHE A 564 -2.24 4.93 -28.53
C PHE A 564 -3.13 6.11 -28.94
N SER A 565 -4.44 5.87 -28.92
CA SER A 565 -5.47 6.83 -29.34
C SER A 565 -6.56 7.02 -28.28
N PRO A 566 -7.27 8.17 -28.27
CA PRO A 566 -8.36 8.41 -27.34
C PRO A 566 -9.40 7.30 -27.34
N GLU A 567 -9.76 6.79 -28.52
CA GLU A 567 -10.82 5.79 -28.73
C GLU A 567 -10.50 4.42 -28.12
N LYS A 568 -9.23 4.20 -27.75
CA LYS A 568 -8.75 2.96 -27.14
C LYS A 568 -8.69 3.05 -25.61
N CYS A 569 -8.94 4.22 -25.02
CA CYS A 569 -9.07 4.36 -23.57
C CYS A 569 -10.30 3.58 -23.07
N ARG A 570 -10.10 2.65 -22.13
CA ARG A 570 -11.18 1.86 -21.53
C ARG A 570 -11.37 2.12 -20.04
N THR A 571 -10.30 2.57 -19.37
CA THR A 571 -10.28 2.82 -17.93
C THR A 571 -9.92 4.26 -17.60
N LEU A 572 -10.10 4.68 -16.35
CA LEU A 572 -9.58 5.98 -15.90
C LEU A 572 -8.04 6.04 -15.98
N HIS A 573 -7.34 4.95 -15.68
CA HIS A 573 -5.87 4.89 -15.81
C HIS A 573 -5.40 5.07 -17.26
N ASP A 574 -6.13 4.54 -18.24
CA ASP A 574 -5.87 4.78 -19.66
C ASP A 574 -5.97 6.28 -20.01
N ILE A 575 -7.01 6.97 -19.53
CA ILE A 575 -7.20 8.41 -19.74
C ILE A 575 -6.07 9.22 -19.07
N ILE A 576 -5.73 8.90 -17.81
CA ILE A 576 -4.62 9.52 -17.07
C ILE A 576 -3.32 9.38 -17.89
N ARG A 577 -3.01 8.16 -18.35
CA ARG A 577 -1.81 7.85 -19.14
C ARG A 577 -1.78 8.62 -20.45
N TYR A 578 -2.89 8.62 -21.19
CA TYR A 578 -3.01 9.32 -22.46
C TYR A 578 -2.83 10.84 -22.30
N CYS A 579 -3.54 11.44 -21.34
CA CYS A 579 -3.44 12.87 -21.06
C CYS A 579 -2.02 13.28 -20.65
N HIS A 580 -1.38 12.50 -19.78
CA HIS A 580 0.00 12.73 -19.37
C HIS A 580 0.97 12.71 -20.57
N GLU A 581 0.97 11.62 -21.35
CA GLU A 581 1.87 11.47 -22.49
C GLU A 581 1.66 12.55 -23.56
N LEU A 582 0.40 12.88 -23.89
CA LEU A 582 0.12 13.91 -24.88
C LEU A 582 0.53 15.30 -24.38
N SER A 583 0.34 15.59 -23.10
CA SER A 583 0.77 16.86 -22.50
C SER A 583 2.28 17.07 -22.63
N VAL A 584 3.07 16.01 -22.40
CA VAL A 584 4.52 16.02 -22.54
C VAL A 584 4.91 16.22 -24.01
N ARG A 585 4.38 15.42 -24.94
CA ARG A 585 4.67 15.55 -26.39
C ARG A 585 4.42 16.97 -26.92
N ARG A 586 3.34 17.60 -26.45
CA ARG A 586 2.90 18.93 -26.87
C ARG A 586 3.71 20.06 -26.21
N MET A 587 4.14 19.89 -24.96
CA MET A 587 5.03 20.85 -24.33
C MET A 587 6.37 20.93 -25.08
N PHE A 588 6.86 19.79 -25.58
CA PHE A 588 8.17 19.65 -26.22
C PHE A 588 8.19 19.64 -27.76
N ASN A 589 7.04 19.82 -28.45
CA ASN A 589 6.94 19.84 -29.91
C ASN A 589 7.61 18.62 -30.62
N LEU A 590 7.39 17.41 -30.09
CA LEU A 590 7.89 16.17 -30.70
C LEU A 590 6.73 15.42 -31.38
N GLY A 591 6.54 15.70 -32.67
CA GLY A 591 5.56 15.02 -33.53
C GLY A 591 5.52 15.56 -34.96
N GLU A 592 6.12 14.79 -35.89
CA GLU A 592 6.01 14.74 -37.36
C GLU A 592 6.32 15.96 -38.24
N THR A 593 6.39 17.19 -37.74
CA THR A 593 6.90 18.33 -38.54
C THR A 593 8.38 18.57 -38.23
N ILE A 594 9.22 17.58 -38.52
CA ILE A 594 10.68 17.71 -38.45
C ILE A 594 11.10 18.75 -39.50
N GLY A 595 11.40 19.94 -39.00
CA GLY A 595 11.98 21.02 -39.78
C GLY A 595 12.46 22.20 -38.95
N ARG A 596 11.70 22.70 -37.96
CA ARG A 596 12.01 24.00 -37.32
C ARG A 596 11.46 24.22 -35.88
N SER A 597 11.52 23.25 -34.96
CA SER A 597 11.31 23.57 -33.53
C SER A 597 12.63 24.01 -32.90
N ARG A 598 12.85 25.32 -32.78
CA ARG A 598 14.12 26.00 -32.47
C ARG A 598 14.66 25.87 -31.02
N ASN A 599 14.06 25.10 -30.10
CA ASN A 599 14.24 25.38 -28.66
C ASN A 599 14.78 24.23 -27.78
N ALA A 600 14.65 22.95 -28.16
CA ALA A 600 15.15 21.83 -27.34
C ALA A 600 16.45 21.27 -27.93
N ILE A 601 17.47 21.10 -27.10
CA ILE A 601 18.82 20.67 -27.48
C ILE A 601 19.05 19.26 -26.95
N ARG A 602 19.51 18.34 -27.80
CA ARG A 602 19.95 17.02 -27.33
C ARG A 602 21.28 17.17 -26.62
N LEU A 603 21.33 16.74 -25.35
CA LEU A 603 22.58 16.66 -24.60
C LEU A 603 23.32 15.37 -24.95
N ASN A 604 24.61 15.47 -25.24
CA ASN A 604 25.48 14.31 -25.25
C ASN A 604 25.86 13.95 -23.81
N VAL A 605 25.42 12.77 -23.38
CA VAL A 605 25.55 12.29 -22.00
C VAL A 605 26.18 10.91 -21.96
N ASN A 606 27.06 10.68 -20.98
CA ASN A 606 27.80 9.43 -20.81
C ASN A 606 27.04 8.41 -19.94
N ILE A 607 25.72 8.43 -20.02
CA ILE A 607 24.82 7.49 -19.34
C ILE A 607 23.80 7.00 -20.38
N PRO A 608 23.26 5.77 -20.26
CA PRO A 608 22.42 5.16 -21.29
C PRO A 608 20.99 5.74 -21.31
N ILE A 609 20.86 7.06 -21.39
CA ILE A 609 19.60 7.78 -21.55
C ILE A 609 19.70 8.78 -22.69
N MET A 610 18.58 9.03 -23.36
CA MET A 610 18.44 10.09 -24.35
C MET A 610 17.93 11.34 -23.65
N LEU A 611 18.79 12.33 -23.38
CA LEU A 611 18.41 13.54 -22.63
C LEU A 611 18.29 14.76 -23.54
N TYR A 612 17.16 15.46 -23.48
CA TYR A 612 16.93 16.74 -24.14
C TYR A 612 16.82 17.86 -23.11
N ALA A 613 17.50 18.99 -23.35
CA ALA A 613 17.45 20.18 -22.51
C ALA A 613 16.68 21.32 -23.18
N LEU A 614 15.87 22.02 -22.39
CA LEU A 614 15.17 23.25 -22.73
C LEU A 614 15.65 24.35 -21.77
N ASP A 615 16.44 25.29 -22.28
CA ASP A 615 16.92 26.44 -21.50
C ASP A 615 15.85 27.55 -21.45
N MET A 616 15.40 27.90 -20.25
CA MET A 616 14.46 29.00 -19.99
C MET A 616 15.19 30.34 -19.78
N GLY A 617 16.51 30.33 -19.68
CA GLY A 617 17.37 31.49 -19.46
C GLY A 617 18.48 31.21 -18.46
N GLY A 618 19.74 31.37 -18.90
CA GLY A 618 20.91 31.26 -18.04
C GLY A 618 21.25 29.85 -17.57
N GLY A 619 20.65 28.81 -18.16
CA GLY A 619 20.94 27.41 -17.80
C GLY A 619 22.06 26.77 -18.62
N LEU A 620 22.41 27.31 -19.80
CA LEU A 620 23.53 26.86 -20.64
C LEU A 620 24.67 27.89 -20.71
N SER A 621 25.89 27.41 -20.96
CA SER A 621 27.08 28.26 -21.08
C SER A 621 26.94 29.31 -22.21
N PRO A 622 27.42 30.55 -22.00
CA PRO A 622 27.35 31.59 -23.01
C PRO A 622 28.26 31.29 -24.21
N GLY A 623 27.76 31.47 -25.43
CA GLY A 623 28.53 31.31 -26.67
C GLY A 623 28.24 30.04 -27.48
N LEU A 624 27.44 29.11 -26.96
CA LEU A 624 27.05 27.88 -27.65
C LEU A 624 26.10 28.14 -28.83
N THR A 625 26.27 27.37 -29.91
CA THR A 625 25.44 27.40 -31.12
C THR A 625 24.74 26.07 -31.36
N THR A 626 23.69 26.06 -32.20
CA THR A 626 22.96 24.82 -32.55
C THR A 626 23.78 23.83 -33.37
N CYS A 627 24.99 24.20 -33.80
CA CYS A 627 25.92 23.35 -34.55
C CYS A 627 26.91 22.61 -33.63
N ASP A 628 26.94 22.97 -32.34
CA ASP A 628 27.87 22.39 -31.37
C ASP A 628 27.27 21.11 -30.75
N GLU A 629 28.14 20.13 -30.46
CA GLU A 629 27.77 18.95 -29.69
C GLU A 629 27.75 19.32 -28.20
N ILE A 630 26.57 19.65 -27.67
CA ILE A 630 26.40 20.17 -26.31
C ILE A 630 26.38 19.00 -25.32
N SER A 631 27.33 18.97 -24.39
CA SER A 631 27.46 17.95 -23.35
C SER A 631 26.74 18.35 -22.06
N ALA A 632 26.58 17.42 -21.11
CA ALA A 632 26.09 17.75 -19.77
C ALA A 632 26.99 18.74 -19.00
N HIS A 633 28.29 18.82 -19.34
CA HIS A 633 29.23 19.75 -18.71
C HIS A 633 29.08 21.20 -19.20
N ASP A 634 28.32 21.41 -20.28
CA ASP A 634 28.04 22.74 -20.83
C ASP A 634 26.82 23.41 -20.17
N VAL A 635 26.11 22.68 -19.31
CA VAL A 635 24.99 23.15 -18.49
C VAL A 635 25.53 23.84 -17.25
N VAL A 636 25.13 25.10 -17.02
CA VAL A 636 25.56 25.94 -15.89
C VAL A 636 24.49 26.09 -14.81
N SER A 637 23.31 25.52 -15.02
CA SER A 637 22.25 25.44 -14.00
C SER A 637 22.80 24.80 -12.72
N VAL A 638 22.74 25.53 -11.60
CA VAL A 638 23.19 25.07 -10.28
C VAL A 638 22.56 23.73 -9.90
N PRO A 639 21.22 23.58 -9.91
CA PRO A 639 20.60 22.31 -9.52
C PRO A 639 20.91 21.16 -10.49
N PHE A 640 21.01 21.42 -11.80
CA PHE A 640 21.40 20.38 -12.78
C PHE A 640 22.82 19.89 -12.52
N THR A 641 23.77 20.81 -12.36
CA THR A 641 25.18 20.50 -12.14
C THR A 641 25.37 19.71 -10.85
N ALA A 642 24.65 20.08 -9.78
CA ALA A 642 24.65 19.34 -8.53
C ALA A 642 24.14 17.90 -8.69
N LEU A 643 22.98 17.72 -9.33
CA LEU A 643 22.41 16.40 -9.58
C LEU A 643 23.30 15.54 -10.51
N TRP A 644 23.92 16.17 -11.51
CA TRP A 644 24.78 15.51 -12.49
C TRP A 644 26.11 15.04 -11.90
N ARG A 645 26.65 15.76 -10.90
CA ARG A 645 27.80 15.29 -10.10
C ARG A 645 27.50 13.93 -9.45
N GLY A 646 26.27 13.74 -8.99
CA GLY A 646 25.82 12.47 -8.44
C GLY A 646 25.72 11.36 -9.48
N PHE A 647 25.09 11.61 -10.63
CA PHE A 647 25.00 10.63 -11.72
C PHE A 647 26.36 10.21 -12.29
N SER A 648 27.30 11.15 -12.33
CA SER A 648 28.66 10.94 -12.86
C SER A 648 29.65 10.51 -11.79
N TYR A 649 29.18 10.20 -10.58
CA TYR A 649 30.05 9.82 -9.48
C TYR A 649 30.86 8.55 -9.85
N PRO A 650 32.20 8.55 -9.72
CA PRO A 650 33.05 7.45 -10.18
C PRO A 650 32.69 6.06 -9.62
N GLY A 651 32.07 6.00 -8.44
CA GLY A 651 31.62 4.74 -7.84
C GLY A 651 30.35 4.14 -8.46
N ILE A 652 29.72 4.79 -9.45
CA ILE A 652 28.49 4.32 -10.11
C ILE A 652 28.84 3.79 -11.50
N ASN A 653 28.64 2.49 -11.72
CA ASN A 653 28.91 1.85 -13.00
C ASN A 653 27.65 1.80 -13.90
N TRP A 654 27.74 2.46 -15.05
CA TRP A 654 26.68 2.48 -16.07
C TRP A 654 26.87 1.44 -17.19
N THR A 655 28.03 0.78 -17.23
CA THR A 655 28.45 -0.11 -18.33
C THR A 655 28.22 -1.60 -18.06
N SER A 656 27.76 -1.96 -16.87
CA SER A 656 27.54 -3.36 -16.49
C SER A 656 26.45 -4.02 -17.34
N SER A 657 26.89 -4.85 -18.29
CA SER A 657 26.06 -5.88 -18.92
C SER A 657 25.67 -6.86 -17.82
N ILE A 658 24.44 -6.77 -17.32
CA ILE A 658 23.93 -7.69 -16.32
C ILE A 658 24.10 -9.10 -16.87
N ALA A 659 24.87 -9.93 -16.17
CA ALA A 659 24.81 -11.38 -16.31
C ALA A 659 23.43 -11.81 -15.77
N VAL A 660 22.39 -11.54 -16.55
CA VAL A 660 21.05 -12.03 -16.28
C VAL A 660 21.16 -13.55 -16.37
N GLY A 661 20.82 -14.25 -15.30
CA GLY A 661 20.75 -15.70 -15.31
C GLY A 661 19.92 -16.15 -16.51
N ALA A 662 20.40 -17.13 -17.27
CA ALA A 662 19.82 -17.55 -18.54
C ALA A 662 18.29 -17.82 -18.48
N GLN A 663 17.74 -18.10 -17.28
CA GLN A 663 16.30 -18.21 -17.04
C GLN A 663 15.54 -16.88 -17.15
N ASP A 664 16.00 -15.80 -16.53
CA ASP A 664 15.28 -14.51 -16.54
C ASP A 664 15.37 -13.81 -17.90
N PHE A 665 16.47 -14.03 -18.62
CA PHE A 665 16.63 -13.59 -20.01
C PHE A 665 15.70 -14.34 -20.97
N MET A 666 15.47 -15.64 -20.74
CA MET A 666 14.50 -16.44 -21.51
C MET A 666 13.05 -16.02 -21.23
N SER A 667 12.74 -15.58 -20.01
CA SER A 667 11.44 -14.99 -19.65
C SER A 667 11.16 -13.69 -20.41
N LEU A 668 12.18 -12.83 -20.59
CA LEU A 668 12.09 -11.60 -21.38
C LEU A 668 11.92 -11.87 -22.89
N LEU A 669 12.51 -12.95 -23.41
CA LEU A 669 12.30 -13.40 -24.79
C LEU A 669 10.89 -13.99 -25.00
N ALA A 670 10.36 -14.72 -24.00
CA ALA A 670 8.99 -15.23 -24.03
C ALA A 670 7.93 -14.11 -23.99
N ALA A 671 8.29 -12.94 -23.45
CA ALA A 671 7.49 -11.72 -23.48
C ALA A 671 7.60 -10.90 -24.80
N GLY A 672 8.34 -11.40 -25.80
CA GLY A 672 8.27 -10.89 -27.18
C GLY A 672 9.34 -9.89 -27.63
N ALA A 673 10.44 -9.70 -26.89
CA ALA A 673 11.52 -8.79 -27.32
C ALA A 673 12.48 -9.44 -28.34
N ARG A 674 12.61 -8.89 -29.54
CA ARG A 674 13.63 -9.30 -30.55
C ARG A 674 14.96 -8.55 -30.36
N PRO A 675 16.13 -9.12 -30.69
CA PRO A 675 17.44 -8.64 -30.23
C PRO A 675 18.11 -7.53 -31.07
N GLN A 676 17.43 -6.94 -32.07
CA GLN A 676 18.09 -6.04 -33.04
C GLN A 676 17.92 -4.54 -32.80
N ASP A 677 17.11 -4.10 -31.83
CA ASP A 677 16.90 -2.68 -31.55
C ASP A 677 17.29 -2.31 -30.10
N ASN A 678 18.59 -2.21 -29.82
CA ASN A 678 19.11 -1.70 -28.53
C ASN A 678 18.76 -0.22 -28.25
N SER A 679 18.06 0.46 -29.17
CA SER A 679 17.64 1.86 -29.05
C SER A 679 16.22 2.06 -28.50
N ARG A 680 15.47 0.99 -28.17
CA ARG A 680 14.02 1.08 -27.88
C ARG A 680 13.58 0.84 -26.43
N LEU A 681 14.50 0.57 -25.49
CA LEU A 681 14.10 0.20 -24.12
C LEU A 681 13.74 1.36 -23.19
N GLY A 682 13.92 2.63 -23.58
CA GLY A 682 13.49 3.79 -22.78
C GLY A 682 13.23 5.01 -23.64
N GLY A 683 12.06 5.64 -23.48
CA GLY A 683 11.74 6.91 -24.16
C GLY A 683 12.70 8.04 -23.79
N ALA A 684 12.62 9.17 -24.50
CA ALA A 684 13.44 10.35 -24.23
C ALA A 684 13.19 10.92 -22.81
N SER A 685 14.27 11.31 -22.14
CA SER A 685 14.29 12.07 -20.89
C SER A 685 14.41 13.57 -21.21
N TYR A 686 13.85 14.42 -20.35
CA TYR A 686 13.77 15.86 -20.60
C TYR A 686 14.20 16.66 -19.38
N ALA A 687 15.01 17.69 -19.60
CA ALA A 687 15.42 18.67 -18.61
C ALA A 687 14.92 20.06 -19.05
N ILE A 688 14.14 20.72 -18.21
CA ILE A 688 13.82 22.15 -18.33
C ILE A 688 14.66 22.87 -17.29
N LEU A 689 15.47 23.83 -17.71
CA LEU A 689 16.49 24.42 -16.84
C LEU A 689 16.60 25.94 -17.00
N SER A 690 16.90 26.64 -15.91
CA SER A 690 17.43 28.00 -15.86
C SER A 690 18.68 28.00 -14.98
N GLY A 691 19.30 29.16 -14.71
CA GLY A 691 20.46 29.25 -13.82
C GLY A 691 20.24 28.62 -12.44
N ASP A 692 19.02 28.75 -11.88
CA ASP A 692 18.64 28.35 -10.52
C ASP A 692 17.51 27.31 -10.46
N TYR A 693 16.86 26.98 -11.58
CA TYR A 693 15.74 26.03 -11.63
C TYR A 693 16.05 24.80 -12.49
N LEU A 694 15.52 23.66 -12.06
CA LEU A 694 15.53 22.41 -12.81
C LEU A 694 14.17 21.70 -12.68
N ASN A 695 13.66 21.23 -13.81
CA ASN A 695 12.68 20.15 -13.87
C ASN A 695 13.22 19.06 -14.79
N LEU A 696 13.56 17.92 -14.19
CA LEU A 696 14.16 16.80 -14.87
C LEU A 696 13.22 15.59 -14.80
N SER A 697 12.75 15.13 -15.95
CA SER A 697 12.01 13.88 -16.10
C SER A 697 12.92 12.83 -16.73
N ILE A 698 13.30 11.82 -15.96
CA ILE A 698 14.22 10.75 -16.35
C ILE A 698 13.47 9.44 -16.50
N ARG A 699 13.78 8.72 -17.58
CA ARG A 699 13.26 7.37 -17.82
C ARG A 699 14.42 6.38 -17.94
N PHE A 700 14.54 5.50 -16.94
CA PHE A 700 15.53 4.42 -16.92
C PHE A 700 14.84 3.10 -17.26
N GLY A 701 14.70 2.78 -18.55
CA GLY A 701 13.96 1.59 -18.96
C GLY A 701 12.49 1.64 -18.54
N TYR A 702 12.16 0.81 -17.53
CA TYR A 702 10.83 0.69 -16.90
C TYR A 702 10.63 1.57 -15.66
N HIS A 703 11.66 2.31 -15.22
CA HIS A 703 11.60 3.23 -14.07
C HIS A 703 11.40 4.67 -14.55
N PHE A 704 10.57 5.43 -13.83
CA PHE A 704 10.27 6.83 -14.09
C PHE A 704 10.59 7.67 -12.86
N ALA A 705 11.40 8.71 -13.02
CA ALA A 705 11.77 9.62 -11.95
C ALA A 705 11.60 11.06 -12.43
N THR A 706 10.94 11.89 -11.62
CA THR A 706 10.79 13.32 -11.86
C THR A 706 11.42 14.08 -10.70
N VAL A 707 12.38 14.94 -10.98
CA VAL A 707 13.06 15.80 -10.02
C VAL A 707 12.77 17.24 -10.36
N HIS A 708 12.17 18.00 -9.44
CA HIS A 708 12.07 19.45 -9.55
C HIS A 708 12.94 20.08 -8.46
N ALA A 709 13.69 21.11 -8.82
CA ALA A 709 14.55 21.82 -7.89
C ALA A 709 14.54 23.33 -8.20
N LEU A 710 14.46 24.14 -7.15
CA LEU A 710 14.80 25.56 -7.19
C LEU A 710 15.92 25.78 -6.17
N CYS A 711 17.04 26.29 -6.64
CA CYS A 711 18.27 26.43 -5.89
C CYS A 711 18.89 27.80 -6.21
N GLY A 712 18.53 28.79 -5.42
CA GLY A 712 19.04 30.17 -5.50
C GLY A 712 19.53 30.67 -4.15
N GLU A 713 19.82 31.98 -4.10
CA GLU A 713 20.37 32.65 -2.91
C GLU A 713 19.33 32.81 -1.77
N ASP A 714 18.04 32.79 -2.11
CA ASP A 714 16.95 32.94 -1.13
C ASP A 714 16.51 31.58 -0.57
N LEU A 715 16.88 31.35 0.69
CA LEU A 715 16.62 30.11 1.42
C LEU A 715 15.12 29.78 1.54
N GLU A 716 14.24 30.78 1.68
CA GLU A 716 12.81 30.55 1.89
C GLU A 716 12.11 29.94 0.66
N HIS A 717 12.70 30.13 -0.53
CA HIS A 717 12.15 29.65 -1.80
C HIS A 717 12.82 28.38 -2.29
N ASN A 718 13.95 27.96 -1.70
CA ASN A 718 14.67 26.77 -2.12
C ASN A 718 13.90 25.49 -1.80
N TYR A 719 13.77 24.61 -2.80
CA TYR A 719 13.15 23.31 -2.65
C TYR A 719 13.71 22.28 -3.63
N VAL A 720 13.62 21.00 -3.24
CA VAL A 720 13.72 19.85 -4.13
C VAL A 720 12.53 18.94 -3.89
N THR A 721 11.92 18.46 -4.96
CA THR A 721 10.89 17.42 -4.92
C THR A 721 11.27 16.30 -5.87
N LEU A 722 11.12 15.06 -5.42
CA LEU A 722 11.30 13.84 -6.16
C LEU A 722 9.96 13.09 -6.23
N SER A 723 9.63 12.57 -7.41
CA SER A 723 8.62 11.55 -7.60
C SER A 723 9.26 10.38 -8.33
N PHE A 724 9.13 9.16 -7.82
CA PHE A 724 9.74 7.97 -8.39
C PHE A 724 8.76 6.80 -8.39
N ALA A 725 8.58 6.17 -9.56
CA ALA A 725 7.63 5.06 -9.75
C ALA A 725 8.06 4.10 -10.87
N GLY A 726 7.36 2.95 -10.94
CA GLY A 726 7.50 1.95 -12.00
C GLY A 726 8.59 0.92 -11.74
N GLY A 727 8.64 -0.15 -12.54
CA GLY A 727 9.66 -1.20 -12.47
C GLY A 727 9.28 -2.47 -13.23
N ALA A 728 10.28 -3.31 -13.48
CA ALA A 728 10.12 -4.58 -14.19
C ALA A 728 10.00 -5.77 -13.22
N GLY A 729 10.34 -5.57 -11.94
CA GLY A 729 10.25 -6.58 -10.90
C GLY A 729 8.82 -6.83 -10.38
N ALA A 730 8.65 -7.96 -9.69
CA ALA A 730 7.41 -8.28 -8.98
C ALA A 730 7.07 -7.20 -7.94
N TYR A 731 5.80 -7.10 -7.55
CA TYR A 731 5.32 -6.10 -6.58
C TYR A 731 6.17 -6.08 -5.29
N HIS A 732 6.52 -7.25 -4.77
CA HIS A 732 7.38 -7.39 -3.58
C HIS A 732 8.76 -6.71 -3.75
N GLY A 733 9.45 -6.96 -4.87
CA GLY A 733 10.75 -6.35 -5.13
C GLY A 733 10.67 -4.83 -5.37
N ARG A 734 9.60 -4.38 -6.03
CA ARG A 734 9.31 -2.94 -6.17
C ARG A 734 9.10 -2.27 -4.80
N SER A 735 8.36 -2.92 -3.90
CA SER A 735 8.11 -2.44 -2.54
C SER A 735 9.41 -2.32 -1.73
N LEU A 736 10.27 -3.35 -1.76
CA LEU A 736 11.57 -3.33 -1.06
C LEU A 736 12.50 -2.21 -1.56
N ARG A 737 12.52 -1.97 -2.88
CA ARG A 737 13.31 -0.86 -3.41
C ARG A 737 12.75 0.51 -2.99
N ILE A 738 11.43 0.65 -2.93
CA ILE A 738 10.80 1.88 -2.46
C ILE A 738 11.14 2.12 -0.98
N GLN A 739 11.17 1.07 -0.16
CA GLN A 739 11.69 1.16 1.21
C GLN A 739 13.16 1.57 1.25
N PHE A 740 14.02 1.02 0.38
CA PHE A 740 15.42 1.42 0.25
C PHE A 740 15.57 2.92 -0.07
N LEU A 741 14.82 3.41 -1.08
CA LEU A 741 14.82 4.83 -1.45
C LEU A 741 14.33 5.70 -0.28
N ALA A 742 13.25 5.30 0.37
CA ALA A 742 12.69 6.03 1.52
C ALA A 742 13.70 6.14 2.66
N ASN A 743 14.34 5.03 3.06
CA ASN A 743 15.33 5.03 4.14
C ASN A 743 16.46 6.03 3.89
N ILE A 744 16.98 6.10 2.66
CA ILE A 744 18.04 7.04 2.29
C ILE A 744 17.51 8.47 2.26
N LEU A 745 16.38 8.72 1.60
CA LEU A 745 15.78 10.06 1.48
C LEU A 745 15.44 10.65 2.84
N THR A 746 14.83 9.88 3.74
CA THR A 746 14.55 10.31 5.12
C THR A 746 15.83 10.65 5.87
N ARG A 747 16.90 9.86 5.73
CA ARG A 747 18.20 10.12 6.37
C ARG A 747 18.93 11.33 5.76
N LEU A 748 18.66 11.66 4.49
CA LEU A 748 19.10 12.91 3.85
C LEU A 748 18.24 14.12 4.23
N GLY A 749 17.17 13.93 5.02
CA GLY A 749 16.31 15.00 5.53
C GLY A 749 15.05 15.27 4.71
N PHE A 750 14.74 14.46 3.69
CA PHE A 750 13.51 14.60 2.92
C PHE A 750 12.30 14.11 3.72
N GLU A 751 11.20 14.84 3.60
CA GLU A 751 9.86 14.33 3.95
C GLU A 751 9.41 13.37 2.85
N THR A 752 9.12 12.13 3.21
CA THR A 752 8.79 11.06 2.26
C THR A 752 7.36 10.56 2.44
N SER A 753 6.63 10.36 1.34
CA SER A 753 5.33 9.72 1.29
C SER A 753 5.38 8.54 0.33
N ILE A 754 4.92 7.36 0.78
CA ILE A 754 4.91 6.13 -0.02
C ILE A 754 3.46 5.73 -0.27
N LYS A 755 3.13 5.44 -1.53
CA LYS A 755 1.82 4.93 -1.97
C LYS A 755 2.04 3.81 -2.99
N GLY A 756 1.85 2.56 -2.56
CA GLY A 756 2.15 1.40 -3.41
C GLY A 756 3.62 1.35 -3.83
N ASP A 757 3.90 1.46 -5.14
CA ASP A 757 5.27 1.53 -5.70
C ASP A 757 5.72 2.94 -6.10
N LEU A 758 4.94 3.96 -5.73
CA LEU A 758 5.29 5.37 -5.87
C LEU A 758 5.88 5.90 -4.57
N ILE A 759 7.01 6.58 -4.67
CA ILE A 759 7.56 7.41 -3.60
C ILE A 759 7.59 8.87 -4.04
N GLU A 760 7.06 9.73 -3.18
CA GLU A 760 7.20 11.17 -3.27
C GLU A 760 8.07 11.64 -2.12
N ALA A 761 9.03 12.52 -2.41
CA ALA A 761 9.90 13.09 -1.41
C ALA A 761 10.09 14.59 -1.64
N SER A 762 10.12 15.37 -0.57
CA SER A 762 10.36 16.81 -0.64
C SER A 762 11.33 17.28 0.44
N LEU A 763 12.17 18.24 0.06
CA LEU A 763 13.12 18.92 0.94
C LEU A 763 13.03 20.41 0.63
N MET A 764 12.89 21.25 1.66
CA MET A 764 12.67 22.69 1.51
C MET A 764 13.53 23.47 2.51
N ARG A 765 13.74 24.76 2.25
CA ARG A 765 14.36 25.72 3.19
C ARG A 765 15.81 25.40 3.57
N LEU A 766 16.63 25.01 2.59
CA LEU A 766 18.08 24.92 2.77
C LEU A 766 18.79 26.02 1.96
N ASP A 767 19.98 26.39 2.43
CA ASP A 767 20.86 27.27 1.66
C ASP A 767 21.38 26.56 0.40
N GLN A 768 21.90 27.34 -0.55
CA GLN A 768 22.34 26.81 -1.84
C GLN A 768 23.40 25.69 -1.69
N PRO A 769 24.45 25.80 -0.85
CA PRO A 769 25.44 24.72 -0.70
C PRO A 769 24.85 23.40 -0.15
N ALA A 770 23.92 23.48 0.81
CA ALA A 770 23.25 22.28 1.32
C ALA A 770 22.29 21.68 0.28
N MET A 771 21.59 22.51 -0.50
CA MET A 771 20.76 22.05 -1.63
C MET A 771 21.59 21.32 -2.69
N GLU A 772 22.76 21.85 -3.04
CA GLU A 772 23.69 21.21 -3.97
C GLU A 772 24.18 19.84 -3.45
N THR A 773 24.47 19.75 -2.15
CA THR A 773 24.88 18.49 -1.51
C THR A 773 23.75 17.45 -1.52
N ALA A 774 22.52 17.87 -1.22
CA ALA A 774 21.35 17.00 -1.29
C ALA A 774 21.08 16.51 -2.71
N LEU A 775 21.22 17.38 -3.71
CA LEU A 775 21.07 17.02 -5.12
C LEU A 775 22.17 16.06 -5.61
N ASP A 776 23.42 16.23 -5.19
CA ASP A 776 24.49 15.24 -5.47
C ASP A 776 24.11 13.86 -4.92
N GLN A 777 23.72 13.78 -3.64
CA GLN A 777 23.28 12.51 -3.03
C GLN A 777 22.06 11.91 -3.73
N LEU A 778 21.09 12.74 -4.12
CA LEU A 778 19.92 12.31 -4.89
C LEU A 778 20.32 11.72 -6.25
N GLY A 779 21.28 12.34 -6.94
CA GLY A 779 21.81 11.82 -8.21
C GLY A 779 22.46 10.45 -8.04
N ARG A 780 23.24 10.26 -6.96
CA ARG A 780 23.84 8.96 -6.63
C ARG A 780 22.78 7.91 -6.30
N LEU A 781 21.76 8.28 -5.54
CA LEU A 781 20.65 7.39 -5.19
C LEU A 781 19.91 6.90 -6.44
N LEU A 782 19.58 7.82 -7.36
CA LEU A 782 18.91 7.46 -8.60
C LEU A 782 19.78 6.54 -9.47
N GLY A 783 21.09 6.82 -9.58
CA GLY A 783 22.02 5.98 -10.34
C GLY A 783 22.16 4.55 -9.80
N THR A 784 22.14 4.39 -8.47
CA THR A 784 22.33 3.08 -7.80
C THR A 784 21.05 2.26 -7.64
N SER A 785 19.88 2.91 -7.71
CA SER A 785 18.57 2.25 -7.54
C SER A 785 18.14 1.36 -8.71
N ARG A 786 18.93 1.32 -9.79
CA ARG A 786 18.63 0.59 -11.03
C ARG A 786 18.57 -0.92 -10.80
N LEU A 787 17.48 -1.54 -11.24
CA LEU A 787 17.23 -3.00 -11.19
C LEU A 787 17.23 -3.62 -9.78
N LEU A 788 17.30 -2.81 -8.72
CA LEU A 788 17.16 -3.30 -7.35
C LEU A 788 15.80 -3.95 -7.10
N ASP A 789 14.77 -3.58 -7.87
CA ASP A 789 13.45 -4.22 -7.84
C ASP A 789 13.46 -5.69 -8.28
N MET A 790 14.50 -6.13 -9.00
CA MET A 790 14.69 -7.53 -9.38
C MET A 790 15.69 -8.26 -8.47
N ALA A 791 16.63 -7.53 -7.85
CA ALA A 791 17.68 -8.09 -7.01
C ALA A 791 17.27 -8.27 -5.54
N LEU A 792 16.48 -7.34 -5.01
CA LEU A 792 16.03 -7.35 -3.61
C LEU A 792 15.00 -8.46 -3.37
N LYS A 793 15.27 -9.30 -2.38
CA LYS A 793 14.40 -10.41 -1.98
C LYS A 793 13.91 -10.26 -0.54
N THR A 794 14.69 -9.65 0.35
CA THR A 794 14.33 -9.54 1.77
C THR A 794 14.55 -8.12 2.35
N PRO A 795 13.83 -7.73 3.42
CA PRO A 795 14.01 -6.44 4.09
C PRO A 795 15.40 -6.24 4.71
N GLU A 796 16.09 -7.31 5.14
CA GLU A 796 17.43 -7.21 5.73
C GLU A 796 18.46 -6.71 4.71
N GLN A 797 18.29 -7.09 3.44
CA GLN A 797 19.12 -6.58 2.36
C GLN A 797 18.95 -5.06 2.18
N VAL A 798 17.73 -4.55 2.36
CA VAL A 798 17.45 -3.11 2.28
C VAL A 798 18.28 -2.35 3.31
N VAL A 799 18.29 -2.81 4.57
CA VAL A 799 19.07 -2.18 5.64
C VAL A 799 20.57 -2.19 5.32
N ALA A 800 21.10 -3.34 4.87
CA ALA A 800 22.52 -3.47 4.52
C ALA A 800 22.93 -2.58 3.35
N LEU A 801 22.09 -2.46 2.31
CA LEU A 801 22.34 -1.57 1.17
C LEU A 801 22.23 -0.09 1.58
N THR A 802 21.28 0.27 2.45
CA THR A 802 21.18 1.63 2.98
C THR A 802 22.46 2.04 3.70
N GLU A 803 23.02 1.17 4.56
CA GLU A 803 24.30 1.46 5.20
C GLU A 803 25.44 1.53 4.17
N SER A 804 25.49 0.60 3.21
CA SER A 804 26.51 0.60 2.16
C SER A 804 26.52 1.91 1.35
N PHE A 805 25.35 2.47 1.03
CA PHE A 805 25.20 3.75 0.35
C PHE A 805 25.91 4.90 1.10
N PHE A 806 25.70 5.00 2.41
CA PHE A 806 26.33 6.03 3.24
C PHE A 806 27.82 5.78 3.50
N HIS A 807 28.29 4.54 3.35
CA HIS A 807 29.72 4.20 3.35
C HIS A 807 30.39 4.40 1.98
N GLY A 808 29.68 4.95 0.98
CA GLY A 808 30.23 5.24 -0.34
C GLY A 808 30.36 4.01 -1.25
N LYS A 809 29.70 2.90 -0.91
CA LYS A 809 29.58 1.71 -1.77
C LYS A 809 28.30 1.79 -2.59
N TYR A 810 28.43 1.99 -3.90
CA TYR A 810 27.32 2.28 -4.81
C TYR A 810 27.07 1.20 -5.86
N ASP A 811 28.01 0.26 -6.05
CA ASP A 811 27.81 -0.90 -6.91
C ASP A 811 27.30 -2.08 -6.08
N PHE A 812 26.00 -2.38 -6.22
CA PHE A 812 25.32 -3.43 -5.45
C PHE A 812 25.17 -4.75 -6.21
N LEU A 813 25.44 -4.75 -7.52
CA LEU A 813 25.11 -5.88 -8.41
C LEU A 813 26.34 -6.57 -8.99
N GLU A 814 27.52 -5.95 -8.94
CA GLU A 814 28.77 -6.62 -9.31
C GLU A 814 29.29 -7.54 -8.18
N PRO A 815 29.83 -8.72 -8.53
CA PRO A 815 30.46 -9.59 -7.55
C PRO A 815 31.71 -8.91 -6.95
N GLU A 816 31.87 -8.98 -5.62
CA GLU A 816 33.04 -8.42 -4.95
C GLU A 816 34.34 -9.02 -5.53
N GLN A 817 35.30 -8.14 -5.86
CA GLN A 817 36.67 -8.53 -6.20
C GLN A 817 37.53 -8.41 -4.93
N PRO A 818 37.70 -9.49 -4.14
CA PRO A 818 38.35 -9.41 -2.82
C PRO A 818 39.82 -8.98 -2.87
N ASP A 819 40.50 -9.22 -4.00
CA ASP A 819 41.92 -8.88 -4.18
C ASP A 819 42.15 -7.45 -4.68
N ALA A 820 41.07 -6.71 -5.01
CA ALA A 820 41.17 -5.37 -5.60
C ALA A 820 41.52 -4.29 -4.56
N PRO A 821 42.18 -3.19 -4.98
CA PRO A 821 42.59 -2.14 -4.05
C PRO A 821 41.39 -1.33 -3.51
N ASN A 822 41.19 -1.35 -2.19
CA ASN A 822 40.06 -0.71 -1.51
C ASN A 822 40.01 0.82 -1.64
N ASP A 823 41.16 1.47 -1.84
CA ASP A 823 41.28 2.93 -1.95
C ASP A 823 40.91 3.46 -3.35
N PHE A 824 40.40 2.61 -4.24
CA PHE A 824 40.10 2.94 -5.63
C PHE A 824 38.65 2.60 -6.00
N PHE A 825 38.09 3.36 -6.93
CA PHE A 825 36.90 2.98 -7.70
C PHE A 825 37.34 2.12 -8.89
N LEU A 826 36.76 0.93 -9.01
CA LEU A 826 37.00 0.03 -10.13
C LEU A 826 36.06 0.41 -11.27
N ILE A 827 36.60 0.98 -12.35
CA ILE A 827 35.78 1.35 -13.53
C ILE A 827 35.76 0.20 -14.52
N THR A 828 36.93 -0.25 -14.96
CA THR A 828 37.10 -1.43 -15.84
C THR A 828 38.47 -2.05 -15.63
N GLY A 829 38.60 -3.36 -15.80
CA GLY A 829 39.87 -4.09 -15.63
C GLY A 829 39.83 -5.17 -14.57
N GLU A 830 40.76 -6.12 -14.65
CA GLU A 830 41.11 -6.98 -13.52
C GLU A 830 42.24 -6.33 -12.74
N TRP A 831 41.92 -5.79 -11.56
CA TRP A 831 42.87 -5.08 -10.70
C TRP A 831 43.08 -5.85 -9.40
N LYS A 832 44.35 -6.02 -9.02
CA LYS A 832 44.75 -6.79 -7.83
C LYS A 832 45.80 -6.04 -7.04
N THR A 833 45.78 -6.20 -5.73
CA THR A 833 46.90 -5.81 -4.86
C THR A 833 47.99 -6.87 -4.96
N ALA A 834 49.19 -6.50 -5.38
CA ALA A 834 50.34 -7.40 -5.42
C ALA A 834 51.04 -7.38 -4.03
N GLY A 835 51.15 -8.55 -3.41
CA GLY A 835 51.55 -8.74 -2.01
C GLY A 835 53.06 -8.65 -1.69
N PRO A 836 53.44 -8.78 -0.40
CA PRO A 836 54.71 -8.32 0.21
C PRO A 836 56.00 -9.08 -0.14
N GLU A 837 55.93 -10.21 -0.87
CA GLU A 837 57.14 -10.88 -1.40
C GLU A 837 57.71 -10.15 -2.64
N THR A 838 56.90 -9.30 -3.24
CA THR A 838 57.25 -8.32 -4.28
C THR A 838 56.92 -6.92 -3.75
N GLU A 839 57.59 -5.87 -4.22
CA GLU A 839 57.33 -4.50 -3.76
C GLU A 839 55.81 -4.17 -3.79
N PRO A 840 55.26 -3.48 -2.76
CA PRO A 840 53.83 -3.18 -2.70
C PRO A 840 53.40 -2.36 -3.91
N ALA A 841 52.49 -2.93 -4.70
CA ALA A 841 52.06 -2.36 -5.97
C ALA A 841 50.63 -2.80 -6.33
N ILE A 842 50.00 -2.06 -7.23
CA ILE A 842 48.73 -2.40 -7.85
C ILE A 842 49.02 -3.05 -9.20
N LEU A 843 48.50 -4.24 -9.42
CA LEU A 843 48.61 -4.98 -10.67
C LEU A 843 47.32 -4.84 -11.47
N GLN A 844 47.45 -4.43 -12.73
CA GLN A 844 46.42 -4.67 -13.72
C GLN A 844 46.81 -5.91 -14.54
N ASP A 845 45.91 -6.90 -14.56
CA ASP A 845 46.14 -8.20 -15.21
C ASP A 845 45.35 -8.31 -16.51
N GLY A 846 45.91 -7.80 -17.61
CA GLY A 846 45.32 -7.91 -18.94
C GLY A 846 45.47 -9.28 -19.59
N SER A 847 46.11 -10.27 -18.95
CA SER A 847 46.40 -11.57 -19.59
C SER A 847 45.14 -12.34 -20.01
N ARG A 848 44.02 -12.11 -19.31
CA ARG A 848 42.72 -12.72 -19.63
C ARG A 848 41.95 -12.01 -20.74
N PHE A 849 42.36 -10.80 -21.14
CA PHE A 849 41.80 -10.11 -22.31
C PHE A 849 41.90 -10.96 -23.58
N ALA A 850 42.99 -11.71 -23.72
CA ALA A 850 43.17 -12.63 -24.84
C ALA A 850 42.15 -13.80 -24.79
N SER A 851 41.75 -14.28 -23.62
CA SER A 851 40.89 -15.47 -23.45
C SER A 851 39.38 -15.21 -23.59
N SER A 852 38.93 -13.96 -23.43
CA SER A 852 37.53 -13.56 -23.56
C SER A 852 37.10 -13.31 -25.02
N MET A 853 38.05 -13.06 -25.91
CA MET A 853 37.85 -13.12 -27.35
C MET A 853 38.40 -14.46 -27.89
N SER A 854 37.67 -15.10 -28.78
CA SER A 854 38.01 -16.41 -29.36
C SER A 854 39.43 -16.47 -29.98
N ILE A 855 40.43 -16.85 -29.18
CA ILE A 855 41.85 -17.04 -29.56
C ILE A 855 41.99 -17.93 -30.81
N GLY A 856 41.05 -18.85 -31.03
CA GLY A 856 41.04 -19.76 -32.18
C GLY A 856 40.89 -19.07 -33.54
N ILE A 857 40.24 -17.90 -33.62
CA ILE A 857 39.99 -17.21 -34.89
C ILE A 857 41.16 -16.26 -35.22
N THR A 858 41.71 -15.57 -34.22
CA THR A 858 42.80 -14.60 -34.37
C THR A 858 44.07 -15.27 -34.87
N HIS A 859 44.48 -16.39 -34.26
CA HIS A 859 45.70 -17.11 -34.67
C HIS A 859 45.59 -17.78 -36.06
N THR A 860 44.37 -18.08 -36.50
CA THR A 860 44.08 -18.72 -37.79
C THR A 860 43.99 -17.70 -38.93
N MET A 861 43.45 -16.49 -38.67
CA MET A 861 43.28 -15.46 -39.69
C MET A 861 44.52 -14.61 -39.95
N THR A 862 45.39 -14.36 -38.96
CA THR A 862 46.67 -13.64 -39.18
C THR A 862 47.59 -14.38 -40.16
N ARG A 863 47.49 -15.72 -40.20
CA ARG A 863 48.25 -16.57 -41.13
C ARG A 863 47.71 -16.52 -42.57
N PHE A 864 46.48 -16.04 -42.77
CA PHE A 864 45.79 -16.01 -44.07
C PHE A 864 45.75 -14.62 -44.73
N MET A 865 45.73 -13.51 -43.98
CA MET A 865 45.46 -12.17 -44.55
C MET A 865 46.60 -11.14 -44.48
N GLY A 866 47.73 -11.44 -43.82
CA GLY A 866 48.90 -10.56 -43.81
C GLY A 866 48.61 -9.12 -43.34
N LYS A 867 49.41 -8.14 -43.80
CA LYS A 867 49.38 -6.72 -43.35
C LYS A 867 48.02 -6.01 -43.42
N ARG A 868 47.06 -6.49 -44.23
CA ARG A 868 45.70 -5.92 -44.33
C ARG A 868 44.83 -6.19 -43.10
N TYR A 869 45.17 -7.18 -42.28
CA TYR A 869 44.42 -7.48 -41.06
C TYR A 869 44.71 -6.45 -39.96
N GLN A 870 45.93 -5.91 -39.85
CA GLN A 870 46.24 -4.82 -38.92
C GLN A 870 45.42 -3.55 -39.22
N GLU A 871 45.33 -3.13 -40.49
CA GLU A 871 44.50 -1.98 -40.89
C GLU A 871 42.99 -2.22 -40.73
N PHE A 872 42.54 -3.48 -40.81
CA PHE A 872 41.14 -3.87 -40.54
C PHE A 872 40.84 -3.87 -39.03
N LEU A 873 41.79 -4.32 -38.20
CA LEU A 873 41.69 -4.32 -36.75
C LEU A 873 41.73 -2.90 -36.16
N ASP A 874 42.47 -1.96 -36.77
CA ASP A 874 42.48 -0.55 -36.39
C ASP A 874 41.14 0.16 -36.68
N ASN A 875 40.33 -0.35 -37.61
CA ASN A 875 39.03 0.20 -37.99
C ASN A 875 37.84 -0.37 -37.20
N ILE A 876 38.04 -1.47 -36.46
CA ILE A 876 37.00 -2.03 -35.59
C ILE A 876 37.25 -1.48 -34.19
N GLU A 877 36.26 -0.76 -33.62
CA GLU A 877 36.22 -0.26 -32.24
C GLU A 877 36.39 -1.36 -31.14
N ALA A 878 36.70 -2.60 -31.51
CA ALA A 878 36.89 -3.77 -30.65
C ALA A 878 38.19 -3.74 -29.82
N TYR A 879 39.13 -2.82 -30.09
CA TYR A 879 40.35 -2.63 -29.27
C TYR A 879 40.25 -1.49 -28.25
N CYS A 880 39.07 -0.88 -28.09
CA CYS A 880 38.82 0.20 -27.12
C CYS A 880 38.59 -0.33 -25.69
N TYR A 881 39.39 -1.30 -25.26
CA TYR A 881 39.41 -1.71 -23.85
C TYR A 881 40.49 -0.92 -23.11
N PHE A 882 40.04 -0.05 -22.22
CA PHE A 882 40.87 0.90 -21.49
C PHE A 882 40.69 0.71 -19.98
N PRO A 883 41.34 -0.31 -19.37
CA PRO A 883 41.25 -0.50 -17.94
C PRO A 883 41.64 0.77 -17.19
N LEU A 884 40.77 1.18 -16.27
CA LEU A 884 40.91 2.40 -15.48
C LEU A 884 40.46 2.12 -14.04
N ILE A 885 41.26 2.58 -13.08
CA ILE A 885 40.84 2.75 -11.68
C ILE A 885 41.09 4.17 -11.24
N ILE A 886 40.21 4.68 -10.39
CA ILE A 886 40.23 6.08 -9.93
C ILE A 886 40.47 6.08 -8.42
N ALA A 887 41.49 6.79 -7.95
CA ALA A 887 41.78 6.90 -6.53
C ALA A 887 40.65 7.65 -5.81
N LYS A 888 40.18 7.11 -4.69
CA LYS A 888 39.23 7.78 -3.80
C LYS A 888 39.89 9.03 -3.22
N GLU A 889 39.09 10.05 -2.93
CA GLU A 889 39.55 11.32 -2.33
C GLU A 889 40.65 12.07 -3.12
N SER A 890 40.81 11.79 -4.42
CA SER A 890 41.87 12.34 -5.27
C SER A 890 41.47 13.57 -6.10
N ASN A 891 40.29 14.15 -5.84
CA ASN A 891 39.78 15.27 -6.61
C ASN A 891 40.62 16.54 -6.35
N MET A 892 41.25 17.09 -7.40
CA MET A 892 42.03 18.31 -7.33
C MET A 892 41.84 19.21 -8.56
N ALA A 893 42.12 20.51 -8.39
CA ALA A 893 42.19 21.49 -9.47
C ALA A 893 43.66 21.64 -9.93
N ASP A 894 44.33 22.73 -9.56
CA ASP A 894 45.75 22.93 -9.84
C ASP A 894 46.64 22.12 -8.87
N GLY A 895 47.70 21.51 -9.40
CA GLY A 895 48.64 20.73 -8.58
C GLY A 895 49.54 19.81 -9.39
N THR A 896 50.26 18.97 -8.66
CA THR A 896 51.14 17.93 -9.21
C THR A 896 50.54 16.55 -8.94
N ALA A 897 50.59 15.66 -9.92
CA ALA A 897 50.26 14.24 -9.76
C ALA A 897 51.41 13.37 -10.26
N GLU A 898 51.69 12.28 -9.57
CA GLU A 898 52.78 11.37 -9.93
C GLU A 898 52.46 9.91 -9.63
N VAL A 899 53.09 9.00 -10.38
CA VAL A 899 52.97 7.56 -10.19
C VAL A 899 54.18 6.83 -10.80
N TRP A 900 54.57 5.72 -10.20
CA TRP A 900 55.53 4.79 -10.78
C TRP A 900 54.82 3.69 -11.54
N VAL A 901 55.28 3.40 -12.76
CA VAL A 901 54.68 2.44 -13.68
C VAL A 901 55.73 1.44 -14.14
N LYS A 902 55.43 0.15 -14.07
CA LYS A 902 56.30 -0.93 -14.55
C LYS A 902 55.52 -1.86 -15.49
N PRO A 903 55.66 -1.68 -16.82
CA PRO A 903 55.11 -2.61 -17.81
C PRO A 903 55.82 -3.96 -17.70
N LEU A 904 55.08 -5.07 -17.66
CA LEU A 904 55.64 -6.43 -17.51
C LEU A 904 55.43 -7.29 -18.76
N ALA A 905 54.23 -7.28 -19.33
CA ALA A 905 53.86 -8.15 -20.44
C ALA A 905 52.67 -7.58 -21.25
N GLY A 906 52.39 -8.20 -22.39
CA GLY A 906 51.31 -7.85 -23.33
C GLY A 906 51.76 -8.05 -24.78
N VAL A 907 50.88 -8.56 -25.63
CA VAL A 907 51.13 -8.86 -27.05
C VAL A 907 50.54 -7.78 -27.95
N ILE A 908 49.35 -7.27 -27.62
CA ILE A 908 48.68 -6.21 -28.37
C ILE A 908 49.18 -4.84 -27.89
N ASP A 909 49.33 -4.66 -26.58
CA ASP A 909 49.82 -3.43 -25.98
C ASP A 909 50.64 -3.72 -24.71
N GLN A 910 51.59 -2.84 -24.38
CA GLN A 910 52.35 -2.87 -23.12
C GLN A 910 52.39 -1.47 -22.54
N ALA A 911 51.20 -0.97 -22.22
CA ALA A 911 50.99 0.38 -21.76
C ALA A 911 50.71 0.46 -20.27
N GLY A 912 51.11 1.60 -19.71
CA GLY A 912 50.66 2.07 -18.41
C GLY A 912 50.67 3.59 -18.40
N GLY A 913 49.79 4.19 -17.60
CA GLY A 913 49.69 5.63 -17.58
C GLY A 913 49.06 6.20 -16.33
N LEU A 914 49.33 7.50 -16.13
CA LEU A 914 48.70 8.34 -15.13
C LEU A 914 47.47 9.00 -15.75
N ALA A 915 46.28 8.70 -15.19
CA ALA A 915 45.05 9.38 -15.56
C ALA A 915 44.81 10.56 -14.61
N PHE A 916 44.44 11.72 -15.17
CA PHE A 916 44.23 12.94 -14.39
C PHE A 916 43.13 13.83 -14.97
N ALA A 917 42.68 14.79 -14.15
CA ALA A 917 41.54 15.65 -14.46
C ALA A 917 40.32 14.84 -14.91
N ILE A 918 40.08 13.72 -14.23
CA ILE A 918 38.99 12.79 -14.53
C ILE A 918 37.69 13.41 -14.03
N ARG A 919 36.81 13.82 -14.94
CA ARG A 919 35.47 14.36 -14.60
C ARG A 919 34.43 13.25 -14.51
N ASP A 920 34.52 12.32 -15.45
CA ASP A 920 33.71 11.11 -15.56
C ASP A 920 34.54 10.05 -16.29
N TRP A 921 34.01 8.83 -16.37
CA TRP A 921 34.69 7.67 -16.96
C TRP A 921 34.98 7.79 -18.47
N ALA A 922 34.45 8.80 -19.15
CA ALA A 922 34.65 9.03 -20.58
C ALA A 922 35.37 10.37 -20.90
N ASN A 923 35.60 11.23 -19.90
CA ASN A 923 36.18 12.56 -20.06
C ASN A 923 37.38 12.80 -19.11
N TYR A 924 38.59 12.47 -19.55
CA TYR A 924 39.81 12.54 -18.74
C TYR A 924 41.07 12.70 -19.60
N PHE A 925 42.22 12.98 -18.98
CA PHE A 925 43.52 12.99 -19.65
C PHE A 925 44.36 11.80 -19.19
N VAL A 926 45.24 11.30 -20.05
CA VAL A 926 46.17 10.21 -19.72
C VAL A 926 47.56 10.52 -20.24
N LEU A 927 48.56 10.48 -19.36
CA LEU A 927 49.96 10.38 -19.75
C LEU A 927 50.33 8.90 -19.86
N ARG A 928 50.36 8.37 -21.09
CA ARG A 928 50.64 6.95 -21.37
C ARG A 928 52.11 6.77 -21.73
N LEU A 929 52.78 5.82 -21.09
CA LEU A 929 54.01 5.20 -21.63
C LEU A 929 53.70 3.84 -22.27
N ASN A 930 54.49 3.44 -23.26
CA ASN A 930 54.36 2.14 -23.92
C ASN A 930 55.73 1.55 -24.24
N ALA A 931 55.99 0.33 -23.73
CA ALA A 931 57.25 -0.38 -23.89
C ALA A 931 57.41 -1.06 -25.27
N LEU A 932 56.33 -1.46 -25.93
CA LEU A 932 56.36 -2.03 -27.29
C LEU A 932 56.63 -0.95 -28.34
N GLU A 933 55.97 0.20 -28.20
CA GLU A 933 56.05 1.30 -29.17
C GLU A 933 57.20 2.28 -28.88
N ASN A 934 57.86 2.19 -27.72
CA ASN A 934 58.91 3.12 -27.27
C ASN A 934 58.48 4.59 -27.39
N ASN A 935 57.32 4.91 -26.84
CA ASN A 935 56.80 6.27 -26.84
C ASN A 935 56.09 6.63 -25.54
N VAL A 936 55.98 7.94 -25.32
CA VAL A 936 55.09 8.53 -24.32
C VAL A 936 54.15 9.49 -25.02
N ILE A 937 52.85 9.31 -24.78
CA ILE A 937 51.78 10.07 -25.43
C ILE A 937 50.85 10.64 -24.38
N LEU A 938 50.53 11.92 -24.51
CA LEU A 938 49.45 12.56 -23.76
C LEU A 938 48.16 12.51 -24.57
N PHE A 939 47.16 11.81 -24.02
CA PHE A 939 45.83 11.70 -24.59
C PHE A 939 44.82 12.56 -23.84
N GLU A 940 43.83 13.05 -24.56
CA GLU A 940 42.57 13.56 -24.02
C GLU A 940 41.44 12.64 -24.49
N PHE A 941 40.62 12.19 -23.55
CA PHE A 941 39.38 11.48 -23.83
C PHE A 941 38.22 12.48 -23.76
N ARG A 942 37.45 12.58 -24.84
CA ARG A 942 36.21 13.38 -24.93
C ARG A 942 35.05 12.45 -25.30
N ASN A 943 34.11 12.26 -24.38
CA ASN A 943 32.98 11.35 -24.51
C ASN A 943 33.40 9.94 -24.99
N GLY A 944 34.45 9.40 -24.38
CA GLY A 944 35.01 8.07 -24.68
C GLY A 944 35.90 8.02 -25.93
N LYS A 945 35.92 9.07 -26.75
CA LYS A 945 36.81 9.17 -27.93
C LYS A 945 38.17 9.71 -27.52
N ARG A 946 39.23 9.02 -27.95
CA ARG A 946 40.62 9.35 -27.64
C ARG A 946 41.23 10.30 -28.68
N PHE A 947 41.79 11.41 -28.23
CA PHE A 947 42.51 12.41 -29.03
C PHE A 947 43.96 12.52 -28.53
N GLY A 948 44.94 12.38 -29.43
CA GLY A 948 46.35 12.57 -29.08
C GLY A 948 46.73 14.04 -29.09
N LEU A 949 47.19 14.57 -27.96
CA LEU A 949 47.63 15.96 -27.85
C LEU A 949 49.10 16.14 -28.18
N HIS A 950 49.95 15.24 -27.67
CA HIS A 950 51.38 15.30 -27.86
C HIS A 950 52.01 13.91 -27.74
N SER A 951 53.03 13.61 -28.55
CA SER A 951 53.69 12.31 -28.61
C SER A 951 55.20 12.49 -28.75
N ILE A 952 55.96 11.70 -27.98
CA ILE A 952 57.42 11.69 -28.01
C ILE A 952 57.91 10.25 -28.08
N GLU A 953 58.82 9.99 -29.01
CA GLU A 953 59.57 8.74 -29.07
C GLU A 953 60.69 8.77 -28.04
N THR A 954 60.68 7.82 -27.11
CA THR A 954 61.70 7.67 -26.07
C THR A 954 61.76 6.21 -25.64
N PRO A 955 62.94 5.66 -25.34
CA PRO A 955 63.05 4.27 -24.89
C PRO A 955 62.24 4.05 -23.61
N VAL A 956 61.34 3.06 -23.62
CA VAL A 956 60.57 2.62 -22.44
C VAL A 956 60.91 1.15 -22.22
N ILE A 957 61.69 0.88 -21.18
CA ILE A 957 62.23 -0.47 -20.92
C ILE A 957 61.17 -1.31 -20.20
N CYS A 958 60.86 -2.47 -20.76
CA CYS A 958 59.99 -3.47 -20.13
C CYS A 958 60.65 -4.04 -18.85
N ASP A 959 59.84 -4.43 -17.86
CA ASP A 959 60.30 -4.93 -16.56
C ASP A 959 61.18 -3.93 -15.77
N GLN A 960 61.01 -2.62 -16.01
CA GLN A 960 61.63 -1.54 -15.22
C GLN A 960 60.60 -0.50 -14.77
N TRP A 961 60.87 0.11 -13.61
CA TRP A 961 60.06 1.20 -13.08
C TRP A 961 60.36 2.51 -13.81
N HIS A 962 59.30 3.17 -14.25
CA HIS A 962 59.33 4.50 -14.84
C HIS A 962 58.47 5.45 -14.01
N HIS A 963 58.98 6.62 -13.69
CA HIS A 963 58.26 7.65 -12.94
C HIS A 963 57.56 8.60 -13.90
N LEU A 964 56.23 8.68 -13.80
CA LEU A 964 55.40 9.61 -14.54
C LEU A 964 54.93 10.72 -13.61
N ARG A 965 55.10 11.98 -14.02
CA ARG A 965 54.65 13.14 -13.25
C ARG A 965 54.02 14.20 -14.15
N ILE A 966 52.92 14.77 -13.71
CA ILE A 966 52.17 15.86 -14.37
C ILE A 966 52.14 17.06 -13.41
N GLU A 967 52.44 18.24 -13.93
CA GLU A 967 52.11 19.52 -13.31
C GLU A 967 50.97 20.17 -14.10
N ALA A 968 49.85 20.44 -13.43
CA ALA A 968 48.68 21.09 -14.00
C ALA A 968 48.48 22.46 -13.33
N GLU A 969 48.53 23.52 -14.14
CA GLU A 969 48.26 24.89 -13.68
C GLU A 969 47.30 25.58 -14.66
N ALA A 970 46.08 25.83 -14.21
CA ALA A 970 44.95 26.33 -15.00
C ALA A 970 44.60 25.43 -16.20
N GLN A 971 45.23 25.70 -17.35
CA GLN A 971 45.10 24.94 -18.60
C GLN A 971 46.45 24.44 -19.11
N GLN A 972 47.56 24.75 -18.44
CA GLN A 972 48.88 24.28 -18.84
C GLN A 972 49.17 22.92 -18.21
N ILE A 973 49.63 21.99 -19.04
CA ILE A 973 50.07 20.66 -18.65
C ILE A 973 51.57 20.58 -18.93
N ARG A 974 52.37 20.23 -17.91
CA ARG A 974 53.76 19.81 -18.10
C ARG A 974 53.91 18.37 -17.67
N ALA A 975 54.46 17.54 -18.54
CA ALA A 975 54.64 16.12 -18.28
C ALA A 975 56.12 15.76 -18.18
N PHE A 976 56.44 14.91 -17.23
CA PHE A 976 57.78 14.46 -16.89
C PHE A 976 57.83 12.93 -16.92
N LEU A 977 58.95 12.41 -17.40
CA LEU A 977 59.31 10.99 -17.34
C LEU A 977 60.68 10.89 -16.66
N ASN A 978 60.77 10.14 -15.57
CA ASN A 978 62.00 9.97 -14.78
C ASN A 978 62.64 11.33 -14.44
N ASP A 979 61.82 12.24 -13.89
CA ASP A 979 62.14 13.63 -13.53
C ASP A 979 62.59 14.55 -14.67
N ARG A 980 62.68 14.05 -15.90
CA ARG A 980 62.96 14.87 -17.07
C ARG A 980 61.65 15.37 -17.68
N GLN A 981 61.52 16.68 -17.86
CA GLN A 981 60.40 17.24 -18.60
C GLN A 981 60.46 16.74 -20.05
N ILE A 982 59.41 16.07 -20.48
CA ILE A 982 59.30 15.54 -21.84
C ILE A 982 58.40 16.43 -22.70
N MET A 983 57.29 16.95 -22.16
CA MET A 983 56.35 17.76 -22.95
C MET A 983 55.69 18.86 -22.13
N ALA A 984 55.23 19.90 -22.83
CA ALA A 984 54.36 20.94 -22.28
C ALA A 984 53.30 21.32 -23.33
N CYS A 985 52.05 21.40 -22.93
CA CYS A 985 50.95 21.80 -23.81
C CYS A 985 49.89 22.60 -23.06
N GLN A 986 48.99 23.24 -23.80
CA GLN A 986 47.82 23.91 -23.27
C GLN A 986 46.56 23.11 -23.62
N ALA A 987 45.75 22.78 -22.62
CA ALA A 987 44.47 22.13 -22.79
C ALA A 987 43.37 23.14 -23.12
N GLU A 988 42.35 22.69 -23.85
CA GLU A 988 41.19 23.52 -24.21
C GLU A 988 40.22 23.72 -23.02
N ARG A 989 40.37 22.93 -21.95
CA ARG A 989 39.51 22.95 -20.76
C ARG A 989 40.30 23.00 -19.46
N SER A 990 39.65 23.44 -18.39
CA SER A 990 40.20 23.41 -17.01
C SER A 990 40.50 21.98 -16.56
N LEU A 991 41.62 21.82 -15.85
CA LEU A 991 42.23 20.54 -15.44
C LEU A 991 41.75 20.02 -14.07
N THR A 992 40.51 20.34 -13.67
CA THR A 992 39.93 19.86 -12.40
C THR A 992 39.32 18.46 -12.53
N GLY A 993 39.63 17.56 -11.60
CA GLY A 993 39.01 16.24 -11.48
C GLY A 993 39.80 15.25 -10.62
N TYR A 994 39.41 13.98 -10.68
CA TYR A 994 40.07 12.89 -9.96
C TYR A 994 41.36 12.41 -10.65
N LEU A 995 42.13 11.61 -9.93
CA LEU A 995 43.33 10.93 -10.40
C LEU A 995 43.13 9.41 -10.43
N GLY A 996 43.89 8.74 -11.29
CA GLY A 996 43.79 7.30 -11.46
C GLY A 996 44.98 6.73 -12.22
N VAL A 997 44.92 5.43 -12.45
CA VAL A 997 45.89 4.72 -13.29
C VAL A 997 45.17 3.99 -14.41
N TRP A 998 45.84 3.91 -15.56
CA TRP A 998 45.23 3.52 -16.83
C TRP A 998 46.14 2.55 -17.60
N THR A 999 45.54 1.61 -18.32
CA THR A 999 46.25 0.68 -19.22
C THR A 999 45.44 0.45 -20.51
N LYS A 1000 45.90 -0.45 -21.38
CA LYS A 1000 45.22 -0.77 -22.65
C LYS A 1000 45.27 -2.26 -22.97
N ALA A 1001 44.16 -2.78 -23.48
CA ALA A 1001 44.05 -4.12 -24.05
C ALA A 1001 44.58 -5.22 -23.09
N ASP A 1002 45.60 -5.96 -23.51
CA ASP A 1002 46.19 -7.10 -22.79
C ASP A 1002 47.44 -6.73 -21.96
N SER A 1003 47.67 -5.44 -21.73
CA SER A 1003 48.79 -4.98 -20.91
C SER A 1003 48.75 -5.65 -19.53
N VAL A 1004 49.92 -6.05 -19.03
CA VAL A 1004 50.12 -6.45 -17.64
C VAL A 1004 51.08 -5.46 -17.04
N THR A 1005 50.60 -4.61 -16.13
CA THR A 1005 51.35 -3.44 -15.65
C THR A 1005 51.19 -3.27 -14.14
N LEU A 1006 52.31 -2.99 -13.47
CA LEU A 1006 52.36 -2.64 -12.05
C LEU A 1006 52.40 -1.12 -11.86
N PHE A 1007 51.72 -0.65 -10.82
CA PHE A 1007 51.68 0.75 -10.40
C PHE A 1007 52.02 0.88 -8.92
N LYS A 1008 52.83 1.88 -8.53
CA LYS A 1008 53.06 2.21 -7.12
C LYS A 1008 53.22 3.71 -6.88
N GLY A 1009 52.98 4.13 -5.64
CA GLY A 1009 53.25 5.50 -5.19
C GLY A 1009 52.46 6.56 -5.95
N LEU A 1010 51.19 6.29 -6.31
CA LEU A 1010 50.31 7.33 -6.83
C LEU A 1010 50.18 8.43 -5.77
N ALA A 1011 50.54 9.67 -6.10
CA ALA A 1011 50.51 10.79 -5.17
C ALA A 1011 50.02 12.07 -5.83
N MET A 1012 49.46 12.97 -5.03
CA MET A 1012 48.98 14.29 -5.43
C MET A 1012 49.50 15.38 -4.51
N GLN A 1013 49.73 16.57 -5.07
CA GLN A 1013 50.06 17.77 -4.32
C GLN A 1013 49.23 18.93 -4.87
N PRO A 1014 48.09 19.29 -4.23
CA PRO A 1014 47.34 20.47 -4.58
C PRO A 1014 48.19 21.73 -4.43
N ARG A 1015 47.94 22.75 -5.26
CA ARG A 1015 48.63 24.04 -5.17
C ARG A 1015 48.45 24.66 -3.78
N GLY A 1016 49.56 24.84 -3.06
CA GLY A 1016 49.57 25.37 -1.68
C GLY A 1016 49.21 24.34 -0.59
N GLY A 1017 49.04 23.07 -0.94
CA GLY A 1017 48.76 21.96 -0.02
C GLY A 1017 49.97 21.03 0.22
N GLN A 1018 49.79 20.07 1.13
CA GLN A 1018 50.76 19.00 1.38
C GLN A 1018 50.58 17.85 0.37
N THR A 1019 51.66 17.14 0.08
CA THR A 1019 51.64 15.92 -0.73
C THR A 1019 50.86 14.82 -0.02
N ARG A 1020 49.91 14.20 -0.72
CA ARG A 1020 49.10 13.07 -0.27
C ARG A 1020 49.37 11.86 -1.16
N VAL A 1021 49.74 10.74 -0.57
CA VAL A 1021 49.89 9.46 -1.28
C VAL A 1021 48.52 8.78 -1.32
N LEU A 1022 48.12 8.33 -2.51
CA LEU A 1022 46.80 7.80 -2.87
C LEU A 1022 46.82 6.29 -3.17
N SER A 1023 47.91 5.58 -2.84
CA SER A 1023 48.04 4.11 -3.04
C SER A 1023 48.80 3.40 -1.91
N VAL A 1024 48.61 2.08 -1.85
CA VAL A 1024 48.45 1.22 -0.66
C VAL A 1024 49.74 0.90 0.12
N ASN A 1025 49.60 0.93 1.46
CA ASN A 1025 50.55 0.63 2.55
C ASN A 1025 51.46 1.79 3.02
N SER A 1026 50.87 2.84 3.57
CA SER A 1026 51.45 3.51 4.73
C SER A 1026 51.12 2.69 5.99
N GLN A 1027 52.08 1.87 6.44
CA GLN A 1027 52.36 1.96 7.87
C GLN A 1027 53.08 3.27 8.14
#